data_AF-A0A0A9FNH2-F1
#
_entry.id   AF-A0A0A9FNH2-F1
#
_cell.length_a   1.000
_cell.length_b   1.000
_cell.length_c   1.000
_cell.angle_alpha   90.00
_cell.angle_beta   90.00
_cell.angle_gamma   90.00
#
_symmetry.space_group_name_H-M   'P 1'
#
loop_
_entity.id
_entity.type
_entity.pdbx_description
1 polymer ?
#
loop_
_entity_poly.entity_id
_entity_poly.type
_entity_poly.pdbx_seq_one_letter_code
_entity_poly.pdbx_strand_id
1 'polypeptide(L)'
;MSGFHASQCGFCTPGMCMSIFSSLINADKSKRPEPPNGFSKLTVSEAEKAFSGNLCRCTGYRPIVDACKSFASDVDLEDLGLNIFWKRSDKDPDVSKLPSYTLGGGICTFPDFLKSEIQSSLNHLNDACIPASREGWYHPRSIKQYYELLNSGVFGESTKVIVGNTSSGVYKDQDLYNKYIDIGGIPELSNIVRREEGVEIGAATTISRTIEILQEGCKSVYSPNGGMVFRKLAEHMSKVATPFVRNTASLGGNLILAQKYPFPSDIATILLGAGSTVCLQVVAERRHITLEEFLEQPPLDTATLLLSIFIPHWISDSEAETSLVFETYRAAPRPLGNAVSYVNAAFLGGVSLDELSDSLVLSSLHLAFGAYGTEHAIRARKVEKFLTGKSLTASVVLGAIQLLRETVVPMEGTSHPEYRVSAAVGFLFSFLSPLSEGITEPAKTLTISSADSADTDDVCNLPLSSRRETISSDEYKPVGEPIKKYGVEIQASGEAVYVDDIPAPKNCLYGEFIYSTQPLAHVKTIKFKSSLASEKIIAVVSAKDIPSGGQNIGSTFMFGDEPLFGDPIAEYAGQALGVVLAETQRYADMAAKQVVIEYDTKDLSPPILTVEQAVENNSYFKVPPDLYPKEVGDVSKGMTEADHKIPSAEVQLASEYYFYMETQTALAIPDDV
;
A
#
# COMPACT_ATOMS: atom_id res chain seq x y z
N MET A 1 -23.14 -7.51 -7.23
CA MET A 1 -22.59 -6.31 -7.91
C MET A 1 -23.56 -5.68 -8.91
N SER A 2 -23.89 -6.32 -10.04
CA SER A 2 -24.76 -5.74 -11.09
C SER A 2 -26.11 -5.22 -10.57
N GLY A 3 -26.86 -6.06 -9.83
CA GLY A 3 -28.17 -5.69 -9.27
C GLY A 3 -28.13 -4.57 -8.22
N PHE A 4 -26.95 -4.17 -7.77
CA PHE A 4 -26.77 -3.13 -6.76
C PHE A 4 -26.26 -1.79 -7.33
N HIS A 5 -26.21 -1.62 -8.66
CA HIS A 5 -25.54 -0.46 -9.30
C HIS A 5 -24.08 -0.26 -8.84
N ALA A 6 -23.42 -1.34 -8.44
CA ALA A 6 -22.07 -1.33 -7.88
C ALA A 6 -20.96 -1.19 -8.94
N SER A 7 -21.30 -0.81 -10.17
CA SER A 7 -20.37 -0.69 -11.29
C SER A 7 -20.81 0.44 -12.24
N GLN A 8 -19.86 1.33 -12.56
CA GLN A 8 -20.02 2.43 -13.52
C GLN A 8 -19.10 2.21 -14.73
N CYS A 9 -17.84 2.67 -14.67
CA CYS A 9 -16.87 2.44 -15.75
C CYS A 9 -16.57 0.95 -15.97
N GLY A 10 -16.67 0.12 -14.91
CA GLY A 10 -16.52 -1.33 -14.94
C GLY A 10 -15.10 -1.85 -14.68
N PHE A 11 -14.07 -1.03 -14.83
CA PHE A 11 -12.69 -1.49 -14.83
C PHE A 11 -12.24 -2.10 -13.49
N CYS A 12 -12.72 -1.57 -12.36
CA CYS A 12 -12.40 -2.14 -11.04
C CYS A 12 -13.32 -3.31 -10.64
N THR A 13 -14.42 -3.53 -11.35
CA THR A 13 -15.51 -4.43 -10.95
C THR A 13 -15.06 -5.89 -10.85
N PRO A 14 -14.27 -6.46 -11.79
CA PRO A 14 -13.76 -7.82 -11.67
C PRO A 14 -12.95 -8.03 -10.38
N GLY A 15 -12.08 -7.08 -10.04
CA GLY A 15 -11.31 -7.12 -8.78
C GLY A 15 -12.22 -7.12 -7.54
N MET A 16 -13.28 -6.31 -7.53
CA MET A 16 -14.27 -6.30 -6.45
C MET A 16 -14.99 -7.65 -6.34
N CYS A 17 -15.43 -8.22 -7.46
CA CYS A 17 -16.06 -9.54 -7.53
C CYS A 17 -15.15 -10.64 -6.94
N MET A 18 -13.87 -10.67 -7.32
CA MET A 18 -12.92 -11.67 -6.82
C MET A 18 -12.64 -11.53 -5.31
N SER A 19 -12.72 -10.31 -4.79
CA SER A 19 -12.44 -10.02 -3.38
C SER A 19 -13.56 -10.48 -2.47
N ILE A 20 -14.82 -10.19 -2.84
CA ILE A 20 -15.98 -10.74 -2.12
C ILE A 20 -16.06 -12.26 -2.30
N PHE A 21 -15.76 -12.76 -3.49
CA PHE A 21 -15.71 -14.20 -3.76
C PHE A 21 -14.74 -14.93 -2.82
N SER A 22 -13.51 -14.44 -2.70
CA SER A 22 -12.53 -15.02 -1.77
C SER A 22 -12.99 -14.95 -0.31
N SER A 23 -13.70 -13.88 0.07
CA SER A 23 -14.20 -13.70 1.44
C SER A 23 -15.30 -14.70 1.78
N LEU A 24 -16.22 -14.94 0.84
CA LEU A 24 -17.28 -15.96 0.96
C LEU A 24 -16.68 -17.35 1.13
N ILE A 25 -15.71 -17.74 0.30
CA ILE A 25 -15.03 -19.05 0.39
C ILE A 25 -14.28 -19.21 1.72
N ASN A 26 -13.68 -18.14 2.24
CA ASN A 26 -13.01 -18.19 3.54
C ASN A 26 -13.99 -18.29 4.71
N ALA A 27 -15.12 -17.58 4.63
CA ALA A 27 -16.18 -17.67 5.62
C ALA A 27 -16.78 -19.08 5.67
N ASP A 28 -16.93 -19.75 4.53
CA ASP A 28 -17.43 -21.13 4.45
C ASP A 28 -16.51 -22.14 5.16
N LYS A 29 -15.20 -21.90 5.17
CA LYS A 29 -14.21 -22.73 5.89
C LYS A 29 -14.20 -22.46 7.40
N SER A 30 -14.89 -21.42 7.86
CA SER A 30 -14.93 -21.07 9.27
C SER A 30 -15.75 -22.08 10.08
N LYS A 31 -15.44 -22.20 11.37
CA LYS A 31 -16.17 -23.04 12.32
C LYS A 31 -17.48 -22.40 12.84
N ARG A 32 -17.97 -21.34 12.18
CA ARG A 32 -19.21 -20.64 12.58
C ARG A 32 -20.44 -21.52 12.31
N PRO A 33 -21.54 -21.30 13.07
CA PRO A 33 -22.83 -21.93 12.80
C PRO A 33 -23.28 -21.75 11.35
N GLU A 34 -24.12 -22.66 10.86
CA GLU A 34 -24.71 -22.50 9.53
C GLU A 34 -25.64 -21.28 9.50
N PRO A 35 -25.54 -20.43 8.45
CA PRO A 35 -26.34 -19.23 8.32
C PRO A 35 -27.78 -19.57 7.88
N PRO A 36 -28.72 -18.62 7.95
CA PRO A 36 -30.04 -18.78 7.35
C PRO A 36 -29.96 -19.04 5.84
N ASN A 37 -30.97 -19.71 5.28
CA ASN A 37 -31.04 -20.00 3.85
C ASN A 37 -30.88 -18.72 3.01
N GLY A 38 -29.98 -18.77 2.02
CA GLY A 38 -29.68 -17.65 1.13
C GLY A 38 -28.53 -16.74 1.59
N PHE A 39 -27.97 -16.94 2.79
CA PHE A 39 -26.85 -16.17 3.33
C PHE A 39 -25.57 -17.02 3.47
N SER A 40 -24.42 -16.36 3.61
CA SER A 40 -23.11 -16.95 3.92
C SER A 40 -22.79 -16.80 5.42
N LYS A 41 -21.78 -17.52 5.90
CA LYS A 41 -21.16 -17.35 7.23
C LYS A 41 -20.36 -16.05 7.39
N LEU A 42 -20.31 -15.25 6.31
CA LEU A 42 -19.65 -13.95 6.26
C LEU A 42 -20.35 -12.99 7.22
N THR A 43 -19.58 -12.20 7.98
CA THR A 43 -20.16 -11.11 8.80
C THR A 43 -20.20 -9.79 8.04
N VAL A 44 -21.01 -8.84 8.50
CA VAL A 44 -21.05 -7.47 7.95
C VAL A 44 -19.66 -6.82 8.00
N SER A 45 -18.92 -6.97 9.10
CA SER A 45 -17.56 -6.42 9.24
C SER A 45 -16.59 -7.04 8.23
N GLU A 46 -16.69 -8.34 7.97
CA GLU A 46 -15.87 -9.00 6.95
C GLU A 46 -16.26 -8.56 5.53
N ALA A 47 -17.56 -8.39 5.26
CA ALA A 47 -18.06 -7.88 3.99
C ALA A 47 -17.57 -6.46 3.71
N GLU A 48 -17.54 -5.57 4.71
CA GLU A 48 -16.98 -4.22 4.60
C GLU A 48 -15.46 -4.22 4.39
N LYS A 49 -14.75 -5.20 4.99
CA LYS A 49 -13.30 -5.32 4.85
C LYS A 49 -12.88 -6.06 3.57
N ALA A 50 -13.77 -6.79 2.92
CA ALA A 50 -13.49 -7.64 1.75
C ALA A 50 -12.85 -6.89 0.58
N PHE A 51 -13.29 -5.64 0.32
CA PHE A 51 -12.80 -4.80 -0.77
C PHE A 51 -11.77 -3.74 -0.32
N SER A 52 -11.26 -3.82 0.92
CA SER A 52 -10.26 -2.87 1.45
C SER A 52 -8.99 -2.77 0.61
N GLY A 53 -8.73 -3.78 -0.23
CA GLY A 53 -7.61 -3.79 -1.18
C GLY A 53 -7.92 -3.25 -2.58
N ASN A 54 -9.14 -2.76 -2.83
CA ASN A 54 -9.61 -2.41 -4.17
C ASN A 54 -9.94 -0.92 -4.25
N LEU A 55 -9.50 -0.30 -5.34
CA LEU A 55 -9.78 1.11 -5.60
C LEU A 55 -10.94 1.27 -6.59
N CYS A 56 -11.81 2.23 -6.33
CA CYS A 56 -12.87 2.65 -7.25
C CYS A 56 -12.96 4.17 -7.28
N ARG A 57 -12.84 4.75 -8.48
CA ARG A 57 -12.96 6.21 -8.66
C ARG A 57 -14.38 6.68 -8.96
N CYS A 58 -15.28 5.76 -9.34
CA CYS A 58 -16.59 6.12 -9.90
C CYS A 58 -17.75 6.02 -8.89
N THR A 59 -17.84 4.91 -8.13
CA THR A 59 -19.08 4.57 -7.39
C THR A 59 -19.19 5.20 -6.01
N GLY A 60 -18.10 5.75 -5.47
CA GLY A 60 -18.05 6.18 -4.07
C GLY A 60 -18.21 5.04 -3.06
N TYR A 61 -17.97 3.78 -3.48
CA TYR A 61 -18.01 2.54 -2.70
C TYR A 61 -19.36 2.10 -2.13
N ARG A 62 -20.28 3.01 -1.81
CA ARG A 62 -21.56 2.69 -1.16
C ARG A 62 -22.31 1.49 -1.80
N PRO A 63 -22.63 1.50 -3.11
CA PRO A 63 -23.35 0.38 -3.72
C PRO A 63 -22.52 -0.93 -3.74
N ILE A 64 -21.18 -0.85 -3.70
CA ILE A 64 -20.30 -2.03 -3.60
C ILE A 64 -20.42 -2.64 -2.21
N VAL A 65 -20.42 -1.81 -1.16
CA VAL A 65 -20.57 -2.27 0.21
C VAL A 65 -21.92 -2.93 0.41
N ASP A 66 -23.00 -2.29 -0.05
CA ASP A 66 -24.36 -2.85 0.04
C ASP A 66 -24.44 -4.21 -0.66
N ALA A 67 -23.81 -4.36 -1.83
CA ALA A 67 -23.74 -5.63 -2.55
C ALA A 67 -22.94 -6.73 -1.82
N CYS A 68 -21.96 -6.36 -0.99
CA CYS A 68 -21.18 -7.32 -0.22
C CYS A 68 -21.93 -7.73 1.05
N LYS A 69 -22.51 -6.75 1.76
CA LYS A 69 -23.31 -6.96 2.97
C LYS A 69 -24.52 -7.84 2.72
N SER A 70 -25.10 -7.84 1.52
CA SER A 70 -26.27 -8.67 1.20
C SER A 70 -26.04 -10.17 1.37
N PHE A 71 -24.79 -10.63 1.46
CA PHE A 71 -24.46 -12.03 1.72
C PHE A 71 -24.22 -12.35 3.20
N ALA A 72 -24.09 -11.34 4.07
CA ALA A 72 -23.75 -11.54 5.47
C ALA A 72 -24.96 -11.98 6.29
N SER A 73 -24.77 -12.94 7.19
CA SER A 73 -25.88 -13.49 8.00
C SER A 73 -26.41 -12.54 9.07
N ASP A 74 -25.59 -11.57 9.48
CA ASP A 74 -25.86 -10.56 10.50
C ASP A 74 -26.22 -9.19 9.89
N VAL A 75 -26.57 -9.15 8.59
CA VAL A 75 -26.92 -7.91 7.90
C VAL A 75 -28.27 -7.36 8.38
N ASP A 76 -28.29 -6.07 8.70
CA ASP A 76 -29.55 -5.32 8.78
C ASP A 76 -30.04 -5.02 7.34
N LEU A 77 -31.19 -5.56 6.99
CA LEU A 77 -31.77 -5.35 5.66
C LEU A 77 -32.18 -3.90 5.41
N GLU A 78 -32.42 -3.11 6.47
CA GLU A 78 -32.68 -1.67 6.35
C GLU A 78 -31.42 -0.89 5.98
N ASP A 79 -30.23 -1.44 6.27
CA ASP A 79 -28.95 -0.83 5.91
C ASP A 79 -28.56 -1.05 4.44
N LEU A 80 -29.22 -1.95 3.71
CA LEU A 80 -28.96 -2.16 2.29
C LEU A 80 -29.59 -1.01 1.49
N GLY A 81 -28.74 -0.09 1.00
CA GLY A 81 -29.11 1.23 0.49
C GLY A 81 -29.89 1.28 -0.84
N LEU A 82 -30.51 0.18 -1.30
CA LEU A 82 -31.16 0.14 -2.61
C LEU A 82 -32.64 -0.21 -2.54
N ASN A 83 -33.45 0.79 -2.91
CA ASN A 83 -34.90 0.74 -3.07
C ASN A 83 -35.41 -0.26 -4.15
N ILE A 84 -34.53 -1.03 -4.79
CA ILE A 84 -34.87 -2.02 -5.82
C ILE A 84 -35.41 -3.30 -5.17
N PHE A 85 -34.82 -3.69 -4.03
CA PHE A 85 -35.21 -4.90 -3.31
C PHE A 85 -36.29 -4.59 -2.26
N TRP A 86 -36.36 -3.36 -1.76
CA TRP A 86 -37.22 -2.99 -0.64
C TRP A 86 -37.80 -1.56 -0.69
N LYS A 87 -39.13 -1.41 -0.76
CA LYS A 87 -39.83 -0.10 -0.67
C LYS A 87 -40.32 0.15 0.76
N ARG A 88 -40.33 1.42 1.21
CA ARG A 88 -40.77 1.80 2.58
C ARG A 88 -42.24 1.48 2.87
N SER A 89 -43.03 1.32 1.81
CA SER A 89 -44.44 0.93 1.86
C SER A 89 -44.66 -0.55 2.18
N ASP A 90 -43.63 -1.38 2.04
CA ASP A 90 -43.73 -2.81 2.21
C ASP A 90 -43.57 -3.15 3.71
N LYS A 91 -44.34 -4.12 4.23
CA LYS A 91 -44.43 -4.40 5.68
C LYS A 91 -43.25 -5.21 6.24
N ASP A 92 -42.73 -6.18 5.49
CA ASP A 92 -41.64 -7.10 5.91
C ASP A 92 -40.61 -7.39 4.79
N PRO A 93 -39.29 -7.22 5.01
CA PRO A 93 -38.25 -7.31 3.99
C PRO A 93 -38.29 -8.64 3.21
N ASP A 94 -38.52 -8.55 1.90
CA ASP A 94 -38.58 -9.74 1.02
C ASP A 94 -37.18 -10.20 0.61
N VAL A 95 -36.59 -11.08 1.44
CA VAL A 95 -35.27 -11.69 1.24
C VAL A 95 -35.17 -12.42 -0.11
N SER A 96 -36.28 -12.89 -0.69
CA SER A 96 -36.26 -13.61 -1.97
C SER A 96 -35.79 -12.74 -3.16
N LYS A 97 -35.83 -11.41 -2.99
CA LYS A 97 -35.34 -10.45 -3.99
C LYS A 97 -33.82 -10.27 -3.94
N LEU A 98 -33.16 -10.67 -2.85
CA LEU A 98 -31.71 -10.60 -2.74
C LEU A 98 -31.02 -11.73 -3.52
N PRO A 99 -29.76 -11.52 -3.94
CA PRO A 99 -28.95 -12.61 -4.49
C PRO A 99 -28.79 -13.71 -3.45
N SER A 100 -29.36 -14.89 -3.71
CA SER A 100 -29.21 -16.05 -2.82
C SER A 100 -27.80 -16.61 -2.91
N TYR A 101 -27.19 -16.88 -1.75
CA TYR A 101 -25.97 -17.66 -1.62
C TYR A 101 -26.30 -19.10 -1.25
N THR A 102 -25.64 -20.06 -1.90
CA THR A 102 -25.75 -21.48 -1.55
C THR A 102 -24.36 -22.08 -1.43
N LEU A 103 -24.04 -22.60 -0.23
CA LEU A 103 -22.80 -23.29 0.07
C LEU A 103 -22.60 -24.45 -0.92
N GLY A 104 -21.52 -24.43 -1.70
CA GLY A 104 -21.22 -25.47 -2.68
C GLY A 104 -22.23 -25.61 -3.84
N GLY A 105 -23.16 -24.65 -4.01
CA GLY A 105 -24.27 -24.69 -4.99
C GLY A 105 -23.86 -24.49 -6.45
N GLY A 106 -22.69 -24.99 -6.87
CA GLY A 106 -22.18 -24.84 -8.24
C GLY A 106 -21.32 -23.59 -8.46
N ILE A 107 -20.85 -22.95 -7.38
CA ILE A 107 -19.75 -21.99 -7.46
C ILE A 107 -18.55 -22.68 -8.11
N CYS A 108 -18.21 -22.26 -9.33
CA CYS A 108 -17.04 -22.78 -10.04
C CYS A 108 -15.78 -22.28 -9.34
N THR A 109 -15.29 -23.03 -8.35
CA THR A 109 -13.90 -22.88 -7.92
C THR A 109 -12.99 -23.34 -9.06
N PHE A 110 -11.71 -22.98 -9.02
CA PHE A 110 -10.74 -23.42 -10.01
C PHE A 110 -10.91 -24.94 -10.29
N PRO A 111 -11.21 -25.36 -11.53
CA PRO A 111 -11.63 -26.73 -11.81
C PRO A 111 -10.67 -27.78 -11.26
N ASP A 112 -11.19 -28.83 -10.63
CA ASP A 112 -10.35 -29.82 -9.94
C ASP A 112 -9.40 -30.56 -10.89
N PHE A 113 -9.78 -30.72 -12.17
CA PHE A 113 -8.89 -31.26 -13.18
C PHE A 113 -7.68 -30.36 -13.44
N LEU A 114 -7.87 -29.03 -13.50
CA LEU A 114 -6.77 -28.07 -13.62
C LEU A 114 -5.93 -28.01 -12.34
N LYS A 115 -6.54 -28.10 -11.16
CA LYS A 115 -5.79 -28.22 -9.88
C LYS A 115 -4.86 -29.44 -9.94
N SER A 116 -5.40 -30.57 -10.39
CA SER A 116 -4.66 -31.84 -10.50
C SER A 116 -3.55 -31.76 -11.55
N GLU A 117 -3.80 -31.12 -12.69
CA GLU A 117 -2.80 -30.89 -13.75
C GLU A 117 -1.66 -29.98 -13.27
N ILE A 118 -1.97 -28.90 -12.56
CA ILE A 118 -0.98 -28.01 -11.94
C ILE A 118 -0.18 -28.77 -10.89
N GLN A 119 -0.83 -29.53 -10.00
CA GLN A 119 -0.15 -30.32 -8.98
C GLN A 119 0.77 -31.39 -9.59
N SER A 120 0.32 -32.07 -10.65
CA SER A 120 1.14 -33.03 -11.40
C SER A 120 2.36 -32.35 -12.03
N SER A 121 2.17 -31.19 -12.65
CA SER A 121 3.24 -30.39 -13.23
C SER A 121 4.26 -29.93 -12.18
N LEU A 122 3.77 -29.50 -11.01
CA LEU A 122 4.61 -29.12 -9.87
C LEU A 122 5.39 -30.32 -9.31
N ASN A 123 4.76 -31.48 -9.20
CA ASN A 123 5.41 -32.71 -8.73
C ASN A 123 6.49 -33.19 -9.71
N HIS A 124 6.24 -33.12 -11.02
CA HIS A 124 7.27 -33.38 -12.03
C HIS A 124 8.46 -32.41 -11.97
N LEU A 125 8.23 -31.15 -11.57
CA LEU A 125 9.29 -30.18 -11.29
C LEU A 125 9.98 -30.43 -9.94
N ASN A 126 9.32 -31.12 -9.01
CA ASN A 126 9.86 -31.48 -7.69
C ASN A 126 10.84 -32.68 -7.76
N ASP A 127 10.64 -33.61 -8.70
CA ASP A 127 11.47 -34.83 -8.83
C ASP A 127 12.78 -34.63 -9.63
N ALA A 128 13.00 -33.45 -10.22
CA ALA A 128 14.22 -33.20 -10.97
C ALA A 128 15.43 -32.98 -10.04
N CYS A 129 16.47 -33.81 -10.18
CA CYS A 129 17.77 -33.67 -9.47
C CYS A 129 18.52 -32.37 -9.83
N ILE A 130 18.10 -31.67 -10.89
CA ILE A 130 18.62 -30.38 -11.31
C ILE A 130 17.44 -29.39 -11.17
N PRO A 131 17.61 -28.25 -10.48
CA PRO A 131 16.55 -27.25 -10.38
C PRO A 131 16.10 -26.88 -11.81
N ALA A 132 14.85 -27.21 -12.11
CA ALA A 132 14.31 -27.09 -13.47
C ALA A 132 14.46 -25.66 -13.98
N SER A 133 15.35 -25.45 -14.97
CA SER A 133 15.48 -24.16 -15.66
C SER A 133 14.37 -24.07 -16.71
N ARG A 134 13.25 -23.45 -16.36
CA ARG A 134 12.36 -22.89 -17.38
C ARG A 134 12.77 -21.43 -17.57
N GLU A 135 13.42 -21.13 -18.69
CA GLU A 135 13.61 -19.75 -19.17
C GLU A 135 14.23 -18.77 -18.15
N GLY A 136 15.20 -19.23 -17.35
CA GLY A 136 15.90 -18.39 -16.37
C GLY A 136 15.34 -18.43 -14.94
N TRP A 137 14.31 -19.22 -14.65
CA TRP A 137 13.81 -19.43 -13.28
C TRP A 137 14.39 -20.67 -12.61
N TYR A 138 14.80 -20.55 -11.35
CA TYR A 138 15.40 -21.62 -10.54
C TYR A 138 14.66 -21.75 -9.21
N HIS A 139 14.36 -22.98 -8.81
CA HIS A 139 13.57 -23.30 -7.62
C HIS A 139 14.32 -24.26 -6.69
N PRO A 140 15.31 -23.79 -5.91
CA PRO A 140 15.97 -24.62 -4.91
C PRO A 140 14.97 -25.17 -3.89
N ARG A 141 15.17 -26.42 -3.47
CA ARG A 141 14.32 -27.13 -2.49
C ARG A 141 14.93 -27.23 -1.09
N SER A 142 16.18 -26.79 -0.95
CA SER A 142 16.88 -26.71 0.33
C SER A 142 17.89 -25.57 0.29
N ILE A 143 18.33 -25.14 1.47
CA ILE A 143 19.40 -24.15 1.60
C ILE A 143 20.69 -24.66 0.92
N LYS A 144 20.96 -25.97 0.98
CA LYS A 144 22.12 -26.58 0.32
C LYS A 144 22.07 -26.38 -1.20
N GLN A 145 20.93 -26.68 -1.82
CA GLN A 145 20.76 -26.50 -3.26
C GLN A 145 20.87 -25.03 -3.69
N TYR A 146 20.39 -24.10 -2.85
CA TYR A 146 20.56 -22.67 -3.12
C TYR A 146 22.04 -22.28 -3.25
N TYR A 147 22.90 -22.73 -2.33
CA TYR A 147 24.32 -22.43 -2.41
C TYR A 147 25.05 -23.21 -3.52
N GLU A 148 24.63 -24.45 -3.82
CA GLU A 148 25.14 -25.18 -4.99
C GLU A 148 24.83 -24.44 -6.29
N LEU A 149 23.63 -23.86 -6.40
CA LEU A 149 23.24 -23.00 -7.52
C LEU A 149 24.16 -21.78 -7.62
N LEU A 150 24.31 -21.00 -6.54
CA LEU A 150 25.18 -19.82 -6.56
C LEU A 150 26.63 -20.16 -6.92
N ASN A 151 27.17 -21.26 -6.40
CA ASN A 151 28.53 -21.72 -6.65
C ASN A 151 28.75 -22.30 -8.06
N SER A 152 27.69 -22.52 -8.84
CA SER A 152 27.82 -23.01 -10.23
C SER A 152 28.48 -22.01 -11.18
N GLY A 153 28.66 -20.75 -10.75
CA GLY A 153 29.20 -19.67 -11.59
C GLY A 153 28.23 -19.17 -12.66
N VAL A 154 27.00 -19.70 -12.69
CA VAL A 154 25.95 -19.29 -13.63
C VAL A 154 25.31 -17.98 -13.18
N PHE A 155 25.34 -17.61 -11.90
CA PHE A 155 24.66 -16.43 -11.38
C PHE A 155 25.61 -15.24 -11.26
N GLY A 156 25.12 -14.06 -11.64
CA GLY A 156 25.86 -12.79 -11.58
C GLY A 156 24.93 -11.64 -11.18
N GLU A 157 25.33 -10.40 -11.49
CA GLU A 157 24.60 -9.17 -11.08
C GLU A 157 23.16 -9.09 -11.61
N SER A 158 22.84 -9.77 -12.71
CA SER A 158 21.49 -9.83 -13.31
C SER A 158 20.57 -10.90 -12.69
N THR A 159 20.83 -11.29 -11.43
CA THR A 159 20.07 -12.32 -10.70
C THR A 159 19.16 -11.69 -9.64
N LYS A 160 17.89 -12.13 -9.58
CA LYS A 160 16.94 -11.69 -8.56
C LYS A 160 16.48 -12.86 -7.68
N VAL A 161 16.72 -12.75 -6.38
CA VAL A 161 16.15 -13.69 -5.39
C VAL A 161 14.74 -13.24 -5.03
N ILE A 162 13.77 -14.15 -5.08
CA ILE A 162 12.35 -13.81 -4.88
C ILE A 162 11.66 -14.80 -3.95
N VAL A 163 10.59 -14.30 -3.32
CA VAL A 163 9.53 -15.11 -2.71
C VAL A 163 8.21 -14.65 -3.33
N GLY A 164 7.55 -13.65 -2.73
CA GLY A 164 6.29 -13.11 -3.24
C GLY A 164 6.41 -12.04 -4.32
N ASN A 165 7.63 -11.56 -4.60
CA ASN A 165 7.94 -10.48 -5.56
C ASN A 165 7.11 -9.19 -5.40
N THR A 166 6.46 -8.96 -4.26
CA THR A 166 5.63 -7.77 -4.02
C THR A 166 6.45 -6.49 -3.89
N SER A 167 7.75 -6.60 -3.63
CA SER A 167 8.70 -5.47 -3.54
C SER A 167 8.79 -4.68 -4.84
N SER A 168 8.61 -5.31 -6.00
CA SER A 168 8.60 -4.61 -7.30
C SER A 168 7.41 -3.66 -7.46
N GLY A 169 6.38 -3.81 -6.63
CA GLY A 169 5.28 -2.86 -6.53
C GLY A 169 5.67 -1.56 -5.82
N VAL A 170 6.66 -1.62 -4.92
CA VAL A 170 7.12 -0.49 -4.10
C VAL A 170 8.37 0.16 -4.73
N TYR A 171 9.42 -0.63 -4.93
CA TYR A 171 10.66 -0.21 -5.59
C TYR A 171 10.73 -0.90 -6.94
N LYS A 172 10.50 -0.13 -8.01
CA LYS A 172 10.49 -0.66 -9.38
C LYS A 172 11.89 -1.13 -9.77
N ASP A 173 11.94 -2.26 -10.48
CA ASP A 173 13.17 -2.77 -11.08
C ASP A 173 13.77 -1.70 -12.01
N GLN A 174 15.10 -1.56 -11.95
CA GLN A 174 15.85 -0.56 -12.73
C GLN A 174 16.29 -1.10 -14.08
N ASP A 175 16.36 -2.42 -14.27
CA ASP A 175 16.70 -3.09 -15.52
C ASP A 175 16.08 -4.51 -15.55
N LEU A 176 16.25 -5.24 -16.65
CA LEU A 176 15.86 -6.64 -16.79
C LEU A 176 16.77 -7.57 -15.98
N TYR A 177 16.13 -8.56 -15.34
CA TYR A 177 16.82 -9.72 -14.79
C TYR A 177 16.62 -10.90 -15.74
N ASN A 178 17.69 -11.62 -16.05
CA ASN A 178 17.64 -12.84 -16.87
C ASN A 178 17.58 -14.12 -16.03
N LYS A 179 17.82 -14.02 -14.71
CA LYS A 179 17.83 -15.15 -13.79
C LYS A 179 17.07 -14.81 -12.52
N TYR A 180 16.18 -15.71 -12.11
CA TYR A 180 15.39 -15.59 -10.90
C TYR A 180 15.57 -16.84 -10.05
N ILE A 181 15.81 -16.65 -8.75
CA ILE A 181 15.88 -17.74 -7.78
C ILE A 181 14.70 -17.59 -6.84
N ASP A 182 13.71 -18.46 -6.98
CA ASP A 182 12.56 -18.52 -6.08
C ASP A 182 12.88 -19.42 -4.87
N ILE A 183 13.02 -18.78 -3.71
CA ILE A 183 13.31 -19.46 -2.43
C ILE A 183 12.05 -19.73 -1.60
N GLY A 184 10.87 -19.36 -2.10
CA GLY A 184 9.60 -19.56 -1.39
C GLY A 184 9.26 -21.04 -1.15
N GLY A 185 9.79 -21.93 -1.99
CA GLY A 185 9.61 -23.38 -1.88
C GLY A 185 10.56 -24.10 -0.91
N ILE A 186 11.47 -23.39 -0.24
CA ILE A 186 12.43 -23.99 0.71
C ILE A 186 11.75 -24.18 2.07
N PRO A 187 11.54 -25.43 2.56
CA PRO A 187 10.83 -25.68 3.81
C PRO A 187 11.48 -25.04 5.05
N GLU A 188 12.82 -24.99 5.10
CA GLU A 188 13.58 -24.38 6.19
C GLU A 188 13.25 -22.89 6.37
N LEU A 189 12.91 -22.19 5.28
CA LEU A 189 12.55 -20.77 5.30
C LEU A 189 11.08 -20.50 5.64
N SER A 190 10.26 -21.54 5.80
CA SER A 190 8.86 -21.43 6.20
C SER A 190 8.57 -22.13 7.54
N ASN A 191 9.62 -22.56 8.24
CA ASN A 191 9.49 -23.29 9.49
C ASN A 191 9.06 -22.35 10.62
N ILE A 192 8.27 -22.87 11.57
CA ILE A 192 7.76 -22.13 12.72
C ILE A 192 8.14 -22.90 13.98
N VAL A 193 8.99 -22.30 14.82
CA VAL A 193 9.43 -22.92 16.07
C VAL A 193 8.95 -22.08 17.24
N ARG A 194 8.06 -22.64 18.06
CA ARG A 194 7.59 -22.01 19.30
C ARG A 194 8.46 -22.48 20.46
N ARG A 195 8.99 -21.54 21.23
CA ARG A 195 9.82 -21.76 22.42
C ARG A 195 9.19 -21.03 23.62
N GLU A 196 9.68 -21.25 24.82
CA GLU A 196 9.22 -20.52 26.01
C GLU A 196 9.60 -19.04 25.92
N GLU A 197 10.77 -18.74 25.34
CA GLU A 197 11.32 -17.39 25.23
C GLU A 197 10.73 -16.58 24.07
N GLY A 198 9.94 -17.19 23.17
CA GLY A 198 9.43 -16.53 21.97
C GLY A 198 9.04 -17.45 20.82
N VAL A 199 8.80 -16.84 19.66
CA VAL A 199 8.47 -17.55 18.42
C VAL A 199 9.49 -17.23 17.32
N GLU A 200 10.03 -18.28 16.71
CA GLU A 200 10.89 -18.19 15.54
C GLU A 200 10.07 -18.46 14.28
N ILE A 201 10.09 -17.52 13.34
CA ILE A 201 9.29 -17.54 12.11
C ILE A 201 10.24 -17.49 10.92
N GLY A 202 10.17 -18.48 10.03
CA GLY A 202 10.97 -18.53 8.82
C GLY A 202 10.73 -17.33 7.89
N ALA A 203 11.79 -16.86 7.23
CA ALA A 203 11.80 -15.62 6.43
C ALA A 203 10.88 -15.64 5.20
N ALA A 204 10.58 -16.82 4.62
CA ALA A 204 9.65 -16.96 3.50
C ALA A 204 8.17 -17.01 3.94
N THR A 205 7.88 -17.07 5.25
CA THR A 205 6.51 -17.06 5.78
C THR A 205 5.77 -15.78 5.36
N THR A 206 4.53 -15.92 4.89
CA THR A 206 3.73 -14.76 4.44
C THR A 206 3.34 -13.87 5.63
N ILE A 207 3.11 -12.59 5.37
CA ILE A 207 2.67 -11.64 6.41
C ILE A 207 1.32 -12.09 6.98
N SER A 208 0.37 -12.54 6.13
CA SER A 208 -0.92 -13.06 6.62
C SER A 208 -0.74 -14.25 7.56
N ARG A 209 0.13 -15.21 7.23
CA ARG A 209 0.39 -16.35 8.11
C ARG A 209 1.10 -15.93 9.39
N THR A 210 1.98 -14.93 9.33
CA THR A 210 2.63 -14.33 10.51
C THR A 210 1.59 -13.73 11.46
N ILE A 211 0.60 -12.99 10.94
CA ILE A 211 -0.51 -12.44 11.73
C ILE A 211 -1.28 -13.56 12.46
N GLU A 212 -1.62 -14.64 11.75
CA GLU A 212 -2.30 -15.79 12.34
C GLU A 212 -1.47 -16.44 13.46
N ILE A 213 -0.17 -16.67 13.23
CA ILE A 213 0.75 -17.26 14.21
C ILE A 213 0.80 -16.42 15.49
N LEU A 214 0.88 -15.10 15.35
CA LEU A 214 0.90 -14.16 16.47
C LEU A 214 -0.45 -14.16 17.22
N GLN A 215 -1.57 -14.17 16.50
CA GLN A 215 -2.92 -14.27 17.11
C GLN A 215 -3.16 -15.61 17.82
N GLU A 216 -2.67 -16.72 17.28
CA GLU A 216 -2.68 -18.03 17.93
C GLU A 216 -1.83 -18.00 19.22
N GLY A 217 -0.65 -17.37 19.17
CA GLY A 217 0.24 -17.21 20.33
C GLY A 217 -0.41 -16.44 21.48
N CYS A 218 -1.33 -15.52 21.20
CA CYS A 218 -2.09 -14.79 22.21
C CYS A 218 -3.07 -15.66 23.02
N LYS A 219 -3.46 -16.83 22.49
CA LYS A 219 -4.43 -17.74 23.12
C LYS A 219 -3.78 -18.82 23.98
N SER A 220 -2.45 -18.76 24.15
CA SER A 220 -1.71 -19.68 25.00
C SER A 220 -2.11 -19.50 26.46
N VAL A 221 -2.56 -20.59 27.10
CA VAL A 221 -3.06 -20.64 28.50
C VAL A 221 -1.99 -20.23 29.53
N TYR A 222 -0.71 -20.23 29.14
CA TYR A 222 0.42 -20.08 30.05
C TYR A 222 0.80 -18.62 30.41
N SER A 223 0.24 -17.59 29.75
CA SER A 223 0.50 -16.19 30.13
C SER A 223 -0.52 -15.18 29.56
N PRO A 224 -1.54 -14.76 30.33
CA PRO A 224 -2.56 -13.82 29.85
C PRO A 224 -2.03 -12.41 29.51
N ASN A 225 -0.93 -11.96 30.13
CA ASN A 225 -0.31 -10.66 29.85
C ASN A 225 0.77 -10.69 28.76
N GLY A 226 1.46 -11.83 28.57
CA GLY A 226 2.52 -11.96 27.55
C GLY A 226 2.01 -12.02 26.11
N GLY A 227 0.71 -12.30 25.92
CA GLY A 227 0.05 -12.20 24.63
C GLY A 227 -0.13 -10.76 24.12
N MET A 228 0.03 -9.74 24.97
CA MET A 228 -0.22 -8.34 24.59
C MET A 228 0.67 -7.88 23.43
N VAL A 229 1.98 -8.17 23.48
CA VAL A 229 2.93 -7.77 22.44
C VAL A 229 2.55 -8.44 21.11
N PHE A 230 2.34 -9.76 21.10
CA PHE A 230 1.94 -10.49 19.90
C PHE A 230 0.61 -9.99 19.32
N ARG A 231 -0.36 -9.65 20.17
CA ARG A 231 -1.65 -9.09 19.76
C ARG A 231 -1.48 -7.74 19.07
N LYS A 232 -0.75 -6.81 19.68
CA LYS A 232 -0.47 -5.48 19.12
C LYS A 232 0.34 -5.57 17.82
N LEU A 233 1.31 -6.50 17.74
CA LEU A 233 2.05 -6.78 16.51
C LEU A 233 1.10 -7.25 15.40
N ALA A 234 0.23 -8.23 15.68
CA ALA A 234 -0.74 -8.75 14.71
C ALA A 234 -1.74 -7.67 14.25
N GLU A 235 -2.28 -6.89 15.19
CA GLU A 235 -3.18 -5.77 14.91
C GLU A 235 -2.51 -4.71 14.02
N HIS A 236 -1.24 -4.37 14.28
CA HIS A 236 -0.51 -3.42 13.45
C HIS A 236 -0.20 -3.99 12.06
N MET A 237 0.29 -5.24 11.98
CA MET A 237 0.55 -5.94 10.72
C MET A 237 -0.70 -6.05 9.84
N SER A 238 -1.89 -6.15 10.44
CA SER A 238 -3.16 -6.18 9.69
C SER A 238 -3.46 -4.89 8.90
N LYS A 239 -2.85 -3.78 9.30
CA LYS A 239 -2.94 -2.45 8.64
C LYS A 239 -1.92 -2.30 7.51
N VAL A 240 -0.97 -3.23 7.37
CA VAL A 240 0.09 -3.18 6.36
C VAL A 240 -0.42 -3.72 5.03
N ALA A 241 -0.36 -2.88 3.99
CA ALA A 241 -0.82 -3.21 2.65
C ALA A 241 -2.26 -3.78 2.61
N THR A 242 -2.60 -4.49 1.55
CA THR A 242 -3.89 -5.17 1.37
C THR A 242 -3.78 -6.66 1.73
N PRO A 243 -4.89 -7.36 2.01
CA PRO A 243 -4.86 -8.82 2.17
C PRO A 243 -4.17 -9.55 1.00
N PHE A 244 -4.36 -9.10 -0.25
CA PHE A 244 -3.73 -9.70 -1.44
C PHE A 244 -2.21 -9.64 -1.38
N VAL A 245 -1.68 -8.46 -1.00
CA VAL A 245 -0.25 -8.28 -0.81
C VAL A 245 0.24 -9.12 0.36
N ARG A 246 -0.44 -9.12 1.50
CA ARG A 246 0.00 -9.87 2.69
C ARG A 246 -0.02 -11.39 2.51
N ASN A 247 -0.92 -11.91 1.66
CA ASN A 247 -0.99 -13.33 1.32
C ASN A 247 0.20 -13.79 0.47
N THR A 248 0.94 -12.87 -0.14
CA THR A 248 2.05 -13.17 -1.06
C THR A 248 3.39 -12.67 -0.52
N ALA A 249 3.42 -11.48 0.06
CA ALA A 249 4.59 -10.85 0.66
C ALA A 249 5.08 -11.66 1.86
N SER A 250 6.38 -11.93 1.89
CA SER A 250 7.02 -12.62 3.01
C SER A 250 7.54 -11.66 4.08
N LEU A 251 7.62 -12.15 5.31
CA LEU A 251 8.16 -11.43 6.46
C LEU A 251 9.61 -11.00 6.21
N GLY A 252 10.45 -11.93 5.74
CA GLY A 252 11.85 -11.66 5.41
C GLY A 252 12.02 -10.75 4.21
N GLY A 253 11.16 -10.87 3.19
CA GLY A 253 11.18 -9.97 2.04
C GLY A 253 10.91 -8.51 2.43
N ASN A 254 10.04 -8.29 3.42
CA ASN A 254 9.81 -6.96 3.98
C ASN A 254 11.04 -6.40 4.71
N LEU A 255 11.71 -7.21 5.54
CA LEU A 255 12.92 -6.78 6.26
C LEU A 255 14.10 -6.50 5.32
N ILE A 256 14.29 -7.33 4.29
CA ILE A 256 15.32 -7.09 3.27
C ILE A 256 15.02 -5.79 2.51
N LEU A 257 13.75 -5.49 2.25
CA LEU A 257 13.36 -4.21 1.65
C LEU A 257 13.69 -3.01 2.56
N ALA A 258 13.40 -3.15 3.86
CA ALA A 258 13.69 -2.14 4.88
C ALA A 258 15.18 -1.91 5.13
N GLN A 259 16.01 -2.93 4.88
CA GLN A 259 17.47 -2.81 4.94
C GLN A 259 18.04 -2.16 3.67
N LYS A 260 17.56 -2.59 2.49
CA LYS A 260 18.15 -2.19 1.20
C LYS A 260 17.80 -0.76 0.77
N TYR A 261 16.66 -0.25 1.21
CA TYR A 261 16.12 1.04 0.79
C TYR A 261 15.62 1.81 2.01
N PRO A 262 15.46 3.16 1.91
CA PRO A 262 14.77 3.97 2.91
C PRO A 262 13.26 3.70 2.90
N PHE A 263 12.89 2.45 3.18
CA PHE A 263 11.53 1.96 3.14
C PHE A 263 10.89 2.15 4.52
N PRO A 264 9.84 2.98 4.63
CA PRO A 264 9.06 3.19 5.86
C PRO A 264 8.25 1.95 6.24
N SER A 265 8.94 0.87 6.63
CA SER A 265 8.32 -0.40 6.96
C SER A 265 7.67 -0.36 8.34
N ASP A 266 6.34 -0.46 8.37
CA ASP A 266 5.58 -0.72 9.60
C ASP A 266 6.07 -1.99 10.31
N ILE A 267 6.38 -3.06 9.57
CA ILE A 267 6.80 -4.35 10.13
C ILE A 267 8.19 -4.29 10.76
N ALA A 268 9.17 -3.67 10.09
CA ALA A 268 10.51 -3.54 10.65
C ALA A 268 10.48 -2.71 11.94
N THR A 269 9.70 -1.61 11.96
CA THR A 269 9.56 -0.75 13.14
C THR A 269 8.97 -1.50 14.33
N ILE A 270 7.85 -2.21 14.15
CA ILE A 270 7.20 -2.90 15.27
C ILE A 270 8.02 -4.08 15.80
N LEU A 271 8.74 -4.78 14.91
CA LEU A 271 9.65 -5.86 15.33
C LEU A 271 10.88 -5.32 16.06
N LEU A 272 11.37 -4.14 15.66
CA LEU A 272 12.47 -3.44 16.34
C LEU A 272 12.05 -3.01 17.74
N GLY A 273 10.84 -2.44 17.89
CA GLY A 273 10.26 -2.11 19.20
C GLY A 273 10.05 -3.33 20.08
N ALA A 274 9.63 -4.46 19.50
CA ALA A 274 9.49 -5.73 20.22
C ALA A 274 10.83 -6.39 20.59
N GLY A 275 11.99 -5.86 20.16
CA GLY A 275 13.30 -6.45 20.47
C GLY A 275 13.61 -7.74 19.70
N SER A 276 13.10 -7.86 18.48
CA SER A 276 13.29 -9.06 17.64
C SER A 276 14.75 -9.23 17.20
N THR A 277 15.13 -10.48 16.91
CA THR A 277 16.43 -10.84 16.35
C THR A 277 16.27 -11.60 15.03
N VAL A 278 17.33 -11.65 14.22
CA VAL A 278 17.32 -12.35 12.93
C VAL A 278 18.44 -13.38 12.85
N CYS A 279 18.18 -14.46 12.13
CA CYS A 279 19.16 -15.49 11.82
C CYS A 279 19.59 -15.40 10.36
N LEU A 280 20.87 -15.13 10.12
CA LEU A 280 21.47 -15.09 8.80
C LEU A 280 22.29 -16.35 8.55
N GLN A 281 22.29 -16.82 7.31
CA GLN A 281 23.22 -17.81 6.80
C GLN A 281 24.20 -17.12 5.87
N VAL A 282 25.48 -17.13 6.25
CA VAL A 282 26.59 -16.67 5.41
C VAL A 282 27.38 -17.90 5.02
N VAL A 283 27.21 -18.38 3.79
CA VAL A 283 27.82 -19.64 3.32
C VAL A 283 27.46 -20.81 4.27
N ALA A 284 28.40 -21.29 5.09
CA ALA A 284 28.20 -22.41 6.03
C ALA A 284 27.94 -21.96 7.48
N GLU A 285 28.10 -20.68 7.81
CA GLU A 285 27.95 -20.16 9.17
C GLU A 285 26.56 -19.54 9.40
N ARG A 286 25.99 -19.80 10.58
CA ARG A 286 24.78 -19.13 11.05
C ARG A 286 25.14 -18.04 12.03
N ARG A 287 24.62 -16.83 11.79
CA ARG A 287 24.83 -15.67 12.66
C ARG A 287 23.49 -15.17 13.17
N HIS A 288 23.38 -15.05 14.49
CA HIS A 288 22.24 -14.42 15.15
C HIS A 288 22.64 -12.99 15.52
N ILE A 289 21.89 -12.01 15.02
CA ILE A 289 22.11 -10.59 15.29
C ILE A 289 20.79 -9.93 15.66
N THR A 290 20.87 -8.79 16.35
CA THR A 290 19.68 -7.98 16.63
C THR A 290 19.12 -7.40 15.34
N LEU A 291 17.82 -7.08 15.33
CA LEU A 291 17.22 -6.41 14.17
C LEU A 291 17.82 -5.03 13.92
N GLU A 292 18.29 -4.33 14.95
CA GLU A 292 18.99 -3.04 14.82
C GLU A 292 20.31 -3.21 14.05
N GLU A 293 21.17 -4.16 14.46
CA GLU A 293 22.42 -4.48 13.76
C GLU A 293 22.16 -4.94 12.31
N PHE A 294 21.06 -5.67 12.07
CA PHE A 294 20.66 -6.08 10.73
C PHE A 294 20.27 -4.91 9.83
N LEU A 295 19.62 -3.88 10.37
CA LEU A 295 19.21 -2.70 9.59
C LEU A 295 20.39 -1.75 9.34
N GLU A 296 21.36 -1.68 10.25
CA GLU A 296 22.55 -0.80 10.14
C GLU A 296 23.67 -1.37 9.27
N GLN A 297 23.74 -2.69 9.09
CA GLN A 297 24.74 -3.31 8.21
C GLN A 297 24.45 -3.03 6.73
N PRO A 298 25.47 -3.11 5.84
CA PRO A 298 25.27 -2.96 4.40
C PRO A 298 24.23 -3.94 3.84
N PRO A 299 23.52 -3.57 2.74
CA PRO A 299 22.54 -4.43 2.11
C PRO A 299 23.10 -5.82 1.80
N LEU A 300 22.35 -6.86 2.13
CA LEU A 300 22.78 -8.23 1.89
C LEU A 300 22.99 -8.51 0.39
N ASP A 301 24.07 -9.22 0.10
CA ASP A 301 24.31 -9.81 -1.21
C ASP A 301 23.57 -11.14 -1.37
N THR A 302 23.67 -11.73 -2.56
CA THR A 302 23.07 -13.04 -2.83
C THR A 302 23.75 -14.19 -2.07
N ALA A 303 24.96 -13.98 -1.54
CA ALA A 303 25.66 -15.01 -0.77
C ALA A 303 25.17 -15.12 0.68
N THR A 304 24.34 -14.17 1.14
CA THR A 304 23.79 -14.15 2.50
C THR A 304 22.27 -14.28 2.49
N LEU A 305 21.76 -15.32 3.16
CA LEU A 305 20.32 -15.55 3.30
C LEU A 305 19.81 -15.16 4.69
N LEU A 306 18.69 -14.44 4.74
CA LEU A 306 17.87 -14.31 5.95
C LEU A 306 17.04 -15.60 6.11
N LEU A 307 17.29 -16.36 7.18
CA LEU A 307 16.64 -17.64 7.43
C LEU A 307 15.34 -17.50 8.23
N SER A 308 15.41 -16.79 9.36
CA SER A 308 14.31 -16.68 10.32
C SER A 308 14.37 -15.38 11.11
N ILE A 309 13.23 -15.01 11.67
CA ILE A 309 13.02 -13.88 12.57
C ILE A 309 12.53 -14.45 13.90
N PHE A 310 13.21 -14.13 14.99
CA PHE A 310 12.79 -14.50 16.34
C PHE A 310 12.14 -13.31 17.03
N ILE A 311 10.90 -13.50 17.47
CA ILE A 311 10.12 -12.50 18.20
C ILE A 311 10.03 -12.96 19.66
N PRO A 312 10.62 -12.21 20.61
CA PRO A 312 10.66 -12.61 22.00
C PRO A 312 9.27 -12.57 22.63
N HIS A 313 9.05 -13.47 23.58
CA HIS A 313 7.91 -13.44 24.48
C HIS A 313 8.25 -12.55 25.67
N TRP A 314 7.52 -11.45 25.81
CA TRP A 314 7.68 -10.56 26.96
C TRP A 314 6.69 -10.96 28.04
N ILE A 315 7.19 -11.39 29.20
CA ILE A 315 6.37 -11.77 30.35
C ILE A 315 6.42 -10.63 31.38
N SER A 316 5.27 -10.32 31.98
CA SER A 316 5.25 -9.47 33.18
C SER A 316 5.74 -10.30 34.36
N ASP A 317 6.83 -9.87 34.99
CA ASP A 317 7.36 -10.56 36.15
C ASP A 317 6.46 -10.32 37.37
N SER A 318 5.73 -11.35 37.77
CA SER A 318 4.86 -11.34 38.95
C SER A 318 5.63 -11.26 40.27
N GLU A 319 6.93 -11.56 40.29
CA GLU A 319 7.78 -11.43 41.48
C GLU A 319 8.37 -10.01 41.61
N ALA A 320 8.46 -9.24 40.52
CA ALA A 320 9.06 -7.90 40.50
C ALA A 320 8.04 -6.74 40.39
N GLU A 321 6.74 -6.99 40.58
CA GLU A 321 5.64 -6.00 40.43
C GLU A 321 5.74 -5.11 39.17
N THR A 322 6.33 -5.63 38.09
CA THR A 322 6.58 -4.85 36.87
C THR A 322 5.52 -5.18 35.82
N SER A 323 4.66 -4.22 35.52
CA SER A 323 3.68 -4.33 34.43
C SER A 323 4.33 -3.98 33.08
N LEU A 324 3.93 -4.66 32.01
CA LEU A 324 4.49 -4.43 30.67
C LEU A 324 3.51 -3.57 29.85
N VAL A 325 4.03 -2.54 29.17
CA VAL A 325 3.26 -1.72 28.23
C VAL A 325 3.91 -1.81 26.85
N PHE A 326 3.11 -2.12 25.83
CA PHE A 326 3.54 -2.10 24.44
C PHE A 326 2.50 -1.41 23.56
N GLU A 327 2.89 -0.29 22.97
CA GLU A 327 2.03 0.50 22.10
C GLU A 327 2.67 0.70 20.72
N THR A 328 1.83 0.71 19.69
CA THR A 328 2.26 0.94 18.31
C THR A 328 1.45 2.06 17.70
N TYR A 329 2.12 2.90 16.91
CA TYR A 329 1.55 4.11 16.35
C TYR A 329 1.79 4.19 14.85
N ARG A 330 0.84 4.76 14.12
CA ARG A 330 0.90 4.90 12.67
C ARG A 330 0.12 6.13 12.22
N ALA A 331 0.83 7.09 11.62
CA ALA A 331 0.23 8.23 10.92
C ALA A 331 0.38 7.98 9.43
N ALA A 332 -0.73 7.95 8.69
CA ALA A 332 -0.75 7.68 7.27
C ALA A 332 -1.86 8.50 6.59
N PRO A 333 -1.79 8.73 5.26
CA PRO A 333 -2.86 9.38 4.51
C PRO A 333 -4.21 8.67 4.64
N ARG A 334 -4.19 7.36 4.91
CA ARG A 334 -5.37 6.50 5.07
C ARG A 334 -5.25 5.67 6.36
N PRO A 335 -6.22 5.77 7.29
CA PRO A 335 -6.13 5.11 8.60
C PRO A 335 -6.27 3.58 8.52
N LEU A 336 -7.09 3.07 7.59
CA LEU A 336 -7.40 1.64 7.43
C LEU A 336 -6.36 0.84 6.61
N GLY A 337 -5.14 1.36 6.46
CA GLY A 337 -4.06 0.68 5.73
C GLY A 337 -3.98 1.02 4.25
N ASN A 338 -3.36 0.13 3.46
CA ASN A 338 -3.08 0.29 2.02
C ASN A 338 -2.45 1.65 1.64
N ALA A 339 -1.63 2.21 2.53
CA ALA A 339 -0.89 3.44 2.30
C ALA A 339 0.44 3.32 3.03
N VAL A 340 1.47 3.97 2.50
CA VAL A 340 2.72 4.13 3.23
C VAL A 340 2.48 5.12 4.38
N SER A 341 3.02 4.83 5.57
CA SER A 341 2.93 5.74 6.72
C SER A 341 3.88 6.92 6.54
N TYR A 342 3.46 8.10 7.01
CA TYR A 342 4.36 9.24 7.17
C TYR A 342 5.34 9.00 8.31
N VAL A 343 4.83 8.45 9.41
CA VAL A 343 5.54 8.09 10.64
C VAL A 343 4.88 6.86 11.23
N ASN A 344 5.68 5.91 11.68
CA ASN A 344 5.24 4.80 12.54
C ASN A 344 6.23 4.63 13.70
N ALA A 345 5.75 4.02 14.78
CA ALA A 345 6.54 3.81 15.99
C ALA A 345 6.04 2.60 16.78
N ALA A 346 6.91 2.04 17.59
CA ALA A 346 6.59 0.97 18.53
C ALA A 346 7.38 1.14 19.82
N PHE A 347 6.66 1.28 20.92
CA PHE A 347 7.22 1.59 22.23
C PHE A 347 6.90 0.47 23.20
N LEU A 348 7.95 -0.10 23.78
CA LEU A 348 7.90 -1.11 24.82
C LEU A 348 8.53 -0.54 26.09
N GLY A 349 7.91 -0.80 27.24
CA GLY A 349 8.50 -0.48 28.54
C GLY A 349 7.96 -1.37 29.66
N GLY A 350 8.83 -1.71 30.60
CA GLY A 350 8.43 -2.19 31.93
C GLY A 350 8.07 -0.99 32.80
N VAL A 351 6.97 -1.08 33.52
CA VAL A 351 6.46 -0.05 34.43
C VAL A 351 6.38 -0.67 35.82
N SER A 352 7.13 -0.10 36.75
CA SER A 352 7.13 -0.49 38.17
C SER A 352 6.80 0.72 39.04
N LEU A 353 6.20 0.48 40.20
CA LEU A 353 5.97 1.53 41.20
C LEU A 353 7.27 1.76 41.99
N ASP A 354 7.70 3.00 42.14
CA ASP A 354 8.79 3.36 43.04
C ASP A 354 8.27 3.49 44.47
N GLU A 355 8.65 2.56 45.35
CA GLU A 355 8.22 2.48 46.75
C GLU A 355 8.51 3.75 47.56
N LEU A 356 9.49 4.57 47.13
CA LEU A 356 9.89 5.79 47.84
C LEU A 356 9.08 7.03 47.43
N SER A 357 8.56 7.07 46.22
CA SER A 357 7.90 8.26 45.65
C SER A 357 6.45 8.04 45.25
N ASP A 358 5.95 6.80 45.34
CA ASP A 358 4.62 6.37 44.85
C ASP A 358 4.41 6.67 43.35
N SER A 359 5.52 6.81 42.62
CA SER A 359 5.53 7.24 41.22
C SER A 359 5.91 6.11 40.28
N LEU A 360 5.38 6.15 39.06
CA LEU A 360 5.68 5.15 38.03
C LEU A 360 7.06 5.40 37.44
N VAL A 361 7.86 4.33 37.39
CA VAL A 361 9.21 4.33 36.82
C VAL A 361 9.28 3.35 35.66
N LEU A 362 10.00 3.77 34.61
CA LEU A 362 10.20 2.98 33.41
C LEU A 362 11.52 2.20 33.43
N SER A 363 11.46 0.94 33.00
CA SER A 363 12.60 0.05 32.79
C SER A 363 12.49 -0.65 31.42
N SER A 364 13.59 -1.25 30.96
CA SER A 364 13.64 -2.04 29.71
C SER A 364 13.02 -1.35 28.48
N LEU A 365 13.24 -0.04 28.34
CA LEU A 365 12.59 0.78 27.31
C LEU A 365 13.14 0.52 25.91
N HIS A 366 12.26 0.18 24.98
CA HIS A 366 12.52 0.19 23.55
C HIS A 366 11.62 1.23 22.88
N LEU A 367 12.22 2.30 22.36
CA LEU A 367 11.52 3.37 21.67
C LEU A 367 11.89 3.34 20.18
N ALA A 368 11.22 2.48 19.42
CA ALA A 368 11.48 2.30 18.00
C ALA A 368 10.63 3.24 17.15
N PHE A 369 11.27 3.77 16.11
CA PHE A 369 10.79 4.81 15.22
C PHE A 369 11.10 4.38 13.79
N GLY A 370 10.13 4.38 12.89
CA GLY A 370 10.38 3.97 11.51
C GLY A 370 11.18 4.95 10.69
N ALA A 371 11.45 4.59 9.43
CA ALA A 371 12.10 5.47 8.47
C ALA A 371 11.17 6.62 8.06
N TYR A 372 11.18 7.74 8.78
CA TYR A 372 10.40 8.95 8.47
C TYR A 372 11.27 10.09 7.92
N GLY A 373 12.31 9.73 7.17
CA GLY A 373 13.41 10.60 6.79
C GLY A 373 14.75 10.11 7.33
N THR A 374 14.85 8.87 7.77
CA THR A 374 16.12 8.17 8.07
C THR A 374 16.29 7.00 7.10
N GLU A 375 17.50 6.44 7.00
CA GLU A 375 17.76 5.30 6.11
C GLU A 375 16.99 4.04 6.51
N HIS A 376 16.80 3.81 7.81
CA HIS A 376 16.06 2.67 8.34
C HIS A 376 15.32 3.04 9.63
N ALA A 377 14.55 2.09 10.18
CA ALA A 377 13.98 2.24 11.51
C ALA A 377 15.09 2.29 12.56
N ILE A 378 14.94 3.15 13.57
CA ILE A 378 15.94 3.39 14.62
C ILE A 378 15.33 3.32 16.01
N ARG A 379 16.17 3.05 17.01
CA ARG A 379 15.81 3.24 18.41
C ARG A 379 16.27 4.61 18.90
N ALA A 380 15.42 5.32 19.64
CA ALA A 380 15.79 6.55 20.32
C ALA A 380 16.61 6.27 21.59
N ARG A 381 17.77 5.62 21.45
CA ARG A 381 18.65 5.15 22.55
C ARG A 381 18.99 6.24 23.57
N LYS A 382 19.15 7.49 23.12
CA LYS A 382 19.40 8.64 24.01
C LYS A 382 18.19 8.92 24.92
N VAL A 383 16.98 8.86 24.36
CA VAL A 383 15.71 9.09 25.09
C VAL A 383 15.42 7.92 26.03
N GLU A 384 15.64 6.69 25.58
CA GLU A 384 15.52 5.50 26.43
C GLU A 384 16.41 5.59 27.68
N LYS A 385 17.69 5.92 27.50
CA LYS A 385 18.63 6.11 28.61
C LYS A 385 18.23 7.26 29.53
N PHE A 386 17.67 8.33 28.97
CA PHE A 386 17.21 9.47 29.76
C PHE A 386 16.00 9.14 30.63
N LEU A 387 15.07 8.31 30.14
CA LEU A 387 13.83 7.96 30.84
C LEU A 387 13.99 6.78 31.82
N THR A 388 14.91 5.85 31.54
CA THR A 388 15.10 4.66 32.36
C THR A 388 15.42 5.03 33.81
N GLY A 389 14.64 4.50 34.76
CA GLY A 389 14.84 4.72 36.20
C GLY A 389 14.39 6.09 36.73
N LYS A 390 13.72 6.93 35.92
CA LYS A 390 13.18 8.22 36.38
C LYS A 390 11.67 8.16 36.63
N SER A 391 11.25 8.88 37.67
CA SER A 391 9.84 9.21 37.91
C SER A 391 9.29 10.09 36.79
N LEU A 392 8.13 9.72 36.24
CA LEU A 392 7.50 10.40 35.11
C LEU A 392 6.75 11.68 35.53
N THR A 393 7.49 12.75 35.76
CA THR A 393 6.93 14.10 35.95
C THR A 393 6.80 14.85 34.62
N ALA A 394 5.96 15.89 34.57
CA ALA A 394 5.84 16.77 33.40
C ALA A 394 7.18 17.34 32.90
N SER A 395 8.12 17.61 33.81
CA SER A 395 9.46 18.10 33.47
C SER A 395 10.32 17.05 32.76
N VAL A 396 10.21 15.78 33.16
CA VAL A 396 10.90 14.64 32.55
C VAL A 396 10.33 14.37 31.16
N VAL A 397 8.99 14.40 31.02
CA VAL A 397 8.33 14.25 29.71
C VAL A 397 8.77 15.35 28.74
N LEU A 398 8.81 16.60 29.18
CA LEU A 398 9.30 17.72 28.35
C LEU A 398 10.77 17.52 27.94
N GLY A 399 11.64 17.11 28.87
CA GLY A 399 13.04 16.83 28.57
C GLY A 399 13.22 15.69 27.55
N ALA A 400 12.40 14.63 27.67
CA ALA A 400 12.40 13.53 26.71
C ALA A 400 11.94 13.97 25.31
N ILE A 401 10.93 14.84 25.23
CA ILE A 401 10.45 15.42 23.96
C ILE A 401 11.52 16.30 23.30
N GLN A 402 12.21 17.14 24.08
CA GLN A 402 13.30 17.99 23.57
C GLN A 402 14.43 17.11 23.02
N LEU A 403 14.84 16.08 23.76
CA LEU A 403 15.88 15.14 23.33
C LEU A 403 15.45 14.31 22.10
N LEU A 404 14.17 13.98 21.99
CA LEU A 404 13.64 13.30 20.81
C LEU A 404 13.77 14.20 19.57
N ARG A 405 13.44 15.50 19.65
CA ARG A 405 13.58 16.43 18.52
C ARG A 405 15.01 16.53 18.00
N GLU A 406 16.00 16.35 18.86
CA GLU A 406 17.43 16.30 18.48
C GLU A 406 17.84 14.95 17.85
N THR A 407 17.09 13.88 18.14
CA THR A 407 17.36 12.52 17.64
C THR A 407 16.64 12.24 16.32
N VAL A 408 15.47 12.84 16.13
CA VAL A 408 14.56 12.66 15.00
C VAL A 408 14.79 13.77 13.98
N VAL A 409 15.82 13.61 13.14
CA VAL A 409 16.18 14.58 12.10
C VAL A 409 15.94 13.97 10.71
N PRO A 410 14.92 14.41 9.97
CA PRO A 410 14.69 13.96 8.60
C PRO A 410 15.83 14.37 7.66
N MET A 411 16.20 13.47 6.76
CA MET A 411 17.12 13.70 5.65
C MET A 411 16.57 14.77 4.71
N GLU A 412 17.49 15.48 4.04
CA GLU A 412 17.16 16.43 2.99
C GLU A 412 16.28 15.77 1.91
N GLY A 413 15.25 16.47 1.45
CA GLY A 413 14.28 15.94 0.48
C GLY A 413 13.12 15.12 1.09
N THR A 414 13.08 14.91 2.41
CA THR A 414 11.92 14.27 3.05
C THR A 414 10.66 15.13 2.91
N SER A 415 9.55 14.53 2.47
CA SER A 415 8.26 15.24 2.38
C SER A 415 7.65 15.52 3.76
N HIS A 416 7.10 16.71 3.96
CA HIS A 416 6.45 17.15 5.21
C HIS A 416 7.30 16.92 6.49
N PRO A 417 8.56 17.37 6.53
CA PRO A 417 9.49 17.04 7.63
C PRO A 417 8.99 17.54 9.00
N GLU A 418 8.45 18.77 9.06
CA GLU A 418 7.91 19.35 10.29
C GLU A 418 6.73 18.54 10.86
N TYR A 419 5.80 18.13 9.99
CA TYR A 419 4.67 17.28 10.37
C TYR A 419 5.16 15.93 10.91
N ARG A 420 6.14 15.30 10.25
CA ARG A 420 6.68 14.01 10.69
C ARG A 420 7.34 14.09 12.07
N VAL A 421 8.16 15.12 12.30
CA VAL A 421 8.78 15.36 13.62
C VAL A 421 7.70 15.59 14.68
N SER A 422 6.69 16.42 14.38
CA SER A 422 5.57 16.69 15.29
C SER A 422 4.77 15.43 15.62
N ALA A 423 4.51 14.57 14.63
CA ALA A 423 3.81 13.30 14.82
C ALA A 423 4.61 12.32 15.69
N ALA A 424 5.93 12.22 15.49
CA ALA A 424 6.81 11.38 16.32
C ALA A 424 6.81 11.84 17.79
N VAL A 425 6.85 13.15 18.02
CA VAL A 425 6.71 13.75 19.36
C VAL A 425 5.32 13.45 19.95
N GLY A 426 4.27 13.58 19.14
CA GLY A 426 2.90 13.25 19.54
C GLY A 426 2.76 11.81 20.00
N PHE A 427 3.37 10.86 19.29
CA PHE A 427 3.38 9.44 19.69
C PHE A 427 4.09 9.23 21.03
N LEU A 428 5.28 9.82 21.22
CA LEU A 428 6.00 9.70 22.49
C LEU A 428 5.18 10.30 23.64
N PHE A 429 4.57 11.47 23.42
CA PHE A 429 3.71 12.09 24.42
C PHE A 429 2.50 11.21 24.75
N SER A 430 1.80 10.65 23.75
CA SER A 430 0.68 9.74 23.97
C SER A 430 1.07 8.45 24.71
N PHE A 431 2.32 8.01 24.61
CA PHE A 431 2.82 6.86 25.35
C PHE A 431 3.14 7.19 26.82
N LEU A 432 3.73 8.37 27.08
CA LEU A 432 4.17 8.76 28.41
C LEU A 432 3.06 9.42 29.25
N SER A 433 2.12 10.14 28.62
CA SER A 433 1.06 10.92 29.28
C SER A 433 0.25 10.08 30.28
N PRO A 434 -0.26 8.88 29.92
CA PRO A 434 -1.03 8.06 30.85
C PRO A 434 -0.22 7.50 32.03
N LEU A 435 1.11 7.52 31.93
CA LEU A 435 2.04 7.01 32.94
C LEU A 435 2.61 8.13 33.83
N SER A 436 2.26 9.39 33.56
CA SER A 436 2.87 10.55 34.20
C SER A 436 1.98 11.19 35.28
N GLU A 437 2.60 11.65 36.35
CA GLU A 437 1.91 12.33 37.45
C GLU A 437 1.53 13.77 37.09
N GLY A 438 0.28 14.15 37.37
CA GLY A 438 -0.19 15.53 37.21
C GLY A 438 -0.57 15.92 35.77
N ILE A 439 -0.50 15.01 34.79
CA ILE A 439 -1.04 15.22 33.45
C ILE A 439 -2.45 14.61 33.38
N THR A 440 -3.48 15.40 33.68
CA THR A 440 -4.87 15.01 33.44
C THR A 440 -5.16 15.03 31.93
N GLU A 441 -5.37 13.86 31.32
CA GLU A 441 -5.86 13.79 29.94
C GLU A 441 -7.32 14.30 29.82
N PRO A 442 -7.70 14.90 28.68
CA PRO A 442 -9.08 14.86 28.23
C PRO A 442 -9.40 13.44 27.74
N ALA A 443 -9.87 12.60 28.67
CA ALA A 443 -10.60 11.34 28.43
C ALA A 443 -9.99 10.31 27.45
N LYS A 444 -8.90 9.62 27.82
CA LYS A 444 -8.69 8.19 27.55
C LYS A 444 -8.02 7.51 28.73
N THR A 445 -8.83 7.18 29.75
CA THR A 445 -8.38 6.36 30.88
C THR A 445 -7.92 5.00 30.37
N LEU A 446 -6.62 4.70 30.47
CA LEU A 446 -6.10 3.33 30.40
C LEU A 446 -6.61 2.57 31.62
N THR A 447 -7.72 1.86 31.47
CA THR A 447 -8.20 0.92 32.50
C THR A 447 -7.28 -0.29 32.50
N ILE A 448 -6.29 -0.26 33.39
CA ILE A 448 -5.59 -1.46 33.85
C ILE A 448 -6.57 -2.19 34.78
N SER A 449 -7.53 -2.91 34.22
CA SER A 449 -8.39 -3.81 34.99
C SER A 449 -8.72 -5.05 34.18
N SER A 450 -8.38 -6.19 34.78
CA SER A 450 -8.83 -7.57 34.55
C SER A 450 -9.81 -7.83 33.40
N ALA A 451 -9.42 -8.81 32.58
CA ALA A 451 -10.24 -9.76 31.83
C ALA A 451 -11.77 -9.57 31.91
N ASP A 452 -12.38 -9.48 30.72
CA ASP A 452 -13.82 -9.48 30.41
C ASP A 452 -14.38 -8.14 29.91
N SER A 453 -13.93 -7.72 28.73
CA SER A 453 -14.83 -7.13 27.74
C SER A 453 -14.33 -7.49 26.33
N ALA A 454 -15.03 -8.44 25.72
CA ALA A 454 -14.96 -8.67 24.30
C ALA A 454 -15.50 -7.43 23.56
N ASP A 455 -14.85 -7.09 22.45
CA ASP A 455 -15.39 -6.30 21.34
C ASP A 455 -16.02 -4.94 21.69
N THR A 456 -15.26 -3.85 21.70
CA THR A 456 -15.81 -2.52 21.31
C THR A 456 -14.80 -1.39 20.99
N ASP A 457 -13.49 -1.62 20.96
CA ASP A 457 -12.50 -0.52 20.74
C ASP A 457 -11.82 -0.50 19.35
N ASP A 458 -12.56 -0.83 18.28
CA ASP A 458 -12.15 -0.43 16.92
C ASP A 458 -12.66 1.00 16.67
N VAL A 459 -11.86 2.01 17.02
CA VAL A 459 -12.09 3.46 16.74
C VAL A 459 -12.29 3.74 15.24
N CYS A 460 -12.09 2.72 14.40
CA CYS A 460 -12.24 2.73 12.95
C CYS A 460 -13.57 2.15 12.42
N ASN A 461 -14.49 1.70 13.27
CA ASN A 461 -15.88 1.43 12.87
C ASN A 461 -16.62 2.77 12.70
N LEU A 462 -16.24 3.58 11.69
CA LEU A 462 -17.15 4.60 11.19
C LEU A 462 -18.25 3.86 10.43
N PRO A 463 -19.50 3.78 10.95
CA PRO A 463 -20.57 3.17 10.20
C PRO A 463 -20.72 3.94 8.89
N LEU A 464 -20.62 3.24 7.77
CA LEU A 464 -20.98 3.80 6.47
C LEU A 464 -22.42 4.28 6.56
N SER A 465 -22.62 5.59 6.67
CA SER A 465 -23.94 6.22 6.79
C SER A 465 -24.87 5.73 5.69
N SER A 466 -26.06 5.27 6.07
CA SER A 466 -27.14 4.91 5.15
C SER A 466 -27.90 6.17 4.74
N ARG A 467 -28.05 6.40 3.43
CA ARG A 467 -28.92 7.43 2.87
C ARG A 467 -29.88 6.76 1.89
N ARG A 468 -31.17 7.02 2.10
CA ARG A 468 -32.26 6.55 1.25
C ARG A 468 -32.77 7.71 0.39
N GLU A 469 -32.65 7.60 -0.93
CA GLU A 469 -33.25 8.57 -1.85
C GLU A 469 -34.21 7.87 -2.81
N THR A 470 -35.45 8.34 -2.86
CA THR A 470 -36.38 7.95 -3.92
C THR A 470 -37.28 9.13 -4.26
N ILE A 471 -37.22 9.55 -5.51
CA ILE A 471 -38.25 10.35 -6.17
C ILE A 471 -38.66 9.51 -7.38
N SER A 472 -39.88 8.97 -7.39
CA SER A 472 -40.41 8.24 -8.55
C SER A 472 -41.69 8.93 -9.01
N SER A 473 -41.74 9.31 -10.29
CA SER A 473 -42.96 9.72 -10.98
C SER A 473 -43.33 8.66 -12.01
N ASP A 474 -44.60 8.25 -12.07
CA ASP A 474 -45.10 7.28 -13.05
C ASP A 474 -45.41 7.93 -14.42
N GLU A 475 -45.23 9.25 -14.56
CA GLU A 475 -45.70 10.03 -15.72
C GLU A 475 -44.94 9.73 -17.03
N TYR A 476 -43.64 9.41 -16.95
CA TYR A 476 -42.77 9.28 -18.13
C TYR A 476 -42.04 7.93 -18.23
N LYS A 477 -42.64 6.82 -17.78
CA LYS A 477 -41.95 5.52 -17.74
C LYS A 477 -41.29 5.12 -19.06
N PRO A 478 -40.01 4.66 -19.06
CA PRO A 478 -39.17 4.36 -17.88
C PRO A 478 -38.31 5.53 -17.37
N VAL A 479 -38.50 6.76 -17.88
CA VAL A 479 -37.72 7.94 -17.47
C VAL A 479 -37.99 8.25 -16.00
N GLY A 480 -36.92 8.28 -15.19
CA GLY A 480 -36.99 8.44 -13.73
C GLY A 480 -36.97 7.12 -12.94
N GLU A 481 -37.06 5.96 -13.60
CA GLU A 481 -36.84 4.67 -12.94
C GLU A 481 -35.34 4.40 -12.75
N PRO A 482 -34.92 3.78 -11.63
CA PRO A 482 -33.53 3.43 -11.36
C PRO A 482 -33.12 2.20 -12.19
N ILE A 483 -33.07 2.35 -13.51
CA ILE A 483 -32.74 1.25 -14.42
C ILE A 483 -31.26 0.89 -14.28
N LYS A 484 -31.01 -0.41 -14.24
CA LYS A 484 -29.66 -0.98 -14.24
C LYS A 484 -28.88 -0.53 -15.49
N LYS A 485 -27.62 -0.13 -15.30
CA LYS A 485 -26.72 0.26 -16.40
C LYS A 485 -26.62 -0.85 -17.45
N TYR A 486 -26.74 -0.49 -18.73
CA TYR A 486 -26.54 -1.41 -19.84
C TYR A 486 -25.11 -1.98 -19.82
N GLY A 487 -25.00 -3.30 -20.02
CA GLY A 487 -23.70 -4.00 -20.04
C GLY A 487 -23.02 -4.09 -18.67
N VAL A 488 -23.73 -3.92 -17.55
CA VAL A 488 -23.12 -4.05 -16.22
C VAL A 488 -22.76 -5.50 -15.87
N GLU A 489 -23.49 -6.47 -16.44
CA GLU A 489 -23.20 -7.91 -16.27
C GLU A 489 -21.84 -8.24 -16.85
N ILE A 490 -21.57 -7.80 -18.08
CA ILE A 490 -20.30 -8.08 -18.76
C ILE A 490 -19.11 -7.39 -18.06
N GLN A 491 -19.33 -6.26 -17.40
CA GLN A 491 -18.32 -5.65 -16.52
C GLN A 491 -18.06 -6.50 -15.26
N ALA A 492 -19.09 -7.11 -14.69
CA ALA A 492 -18.97 -7.93 -13.49
C ALA A 492 -18.39 -9.32 -13.76
N SER A 493 -18.62 -9.88 -14.95
CA SER A 493 -18.04 -11.15 -15.41
C SER A 493 -16.64 -11.00 -16.00
N GLY A 494 -16.22 -9.79 -16.37
CA GLY A 494 -14.95 -9.53 -17.05
C GLY A 494 -15.00 -9.75 -18.57
N GLU A 495 -16.19 -9.81 -19.15
CA GLU A 495 -16.40 -9.94 -20.60
C GLU A 495 -16.46 -8.59 -21.33
N ALA A 496 -16.52 -7.47 -20.59
CA ALA A 496 -16.40 -6.14 -21.16
C ALA A 496 -14.97 -5.94 -21.69
N VAL A 497 -14.85 -5.57 -22.97
CA VAL A 497 -13.56 -5.37 -23.65
C VAL A 497 -13.15 -3.90 -23.57
N TYR A 498 -12.01 -3.65 -22.91
CA TYR A 498 -11.27 -2.39 -22.90
C TYR A 498 -10.16 -2.41 -23.97
N VAL A 499 -9.44 -1.31 -24.16
CA VAL A 499 -8.48 -1.20 -25.29
C VAL A 499 -7.38 -2.27 -25.18
N ASP A 500 -6.83 -2.48 -23.98
CA ASP A 500 -5.77 -3.46 -23.73
C ASP A 500 -6.26 -4.92 -23.70
N ASP A 501 -7.58 -5.14 -23.66
CA ASP A 501 -8.18 -6.48 -23.75
C ASP A 501 -8.27 -6.96 -25.21
N ILE A 502 -8.08 -6.07 -26.19
CA ILE A 502 -8.04 -6.43 -27.61
C ILE A 502 -6.80 -7.31 -27.85
N PRO A 503 -6.97 -8.54 -28.36
CA PRO A 503 -5.83 -9.42 -28.60
C PRO A 503 -4.80 -8.76 -29.51
N ALA A 504 -3.55 -8.71 -29.04
CA ALA A 504 -2.45 -8.10 -29.77
C ALA A 504 -2.30 -8.73 -31.17
N PRO A 505 -2.28 -7.92 -32.25
CA PRO A 505 -2.02 -8.42 -33.60
C PRO A 505 -0.67 -9.14 -33.70
N LYS A 506 -0.53 -10.00 -34.71
CA LYS A 506 0.75 -10.65 -34.99
C LYS A 506 1.81 -9.58 -35.29
N ASN A 507 2.96 -9.67 -34.62
CA ASN A 507 4.06 -8.70 -34.70
C ASN A 507 3.72 -7.30 -34.13
N CYS A 508 2.72 -7.20 -33.25
CA CYS A 508 2.49 -5.97 -32.50
C CYS A 508 3.75 -5.57 -31.71
N LEU A 509 4.11 -4.30 -31.76
CA LEU A 509 5.18 -3.71 -30.95
C LEU A 509 4.58 -2.87 -29.83
N TYR A 510 5.32 -2.73 -28.75
CA TYR A 510 4.92 -1.95 -27.58
C TYR A 510 5.79 -0.72 -27.47
N GLY A 511 5.15 0.41 -27.15
CA GLY A 511 5.79 1.71 -27.02
C GLY A 511 5.81 2.18 -25.58
N GLU A 512 6.93 2.76 -25.15
CA GLU A 512 7.01 3.56 -23.93
C GLU A 512 7.61 4.92 -24.23
N PHE A 513 7.00 5.97 -23.68
CA PHE A 513 7.47 7.34 -23.87
C PHE A 513 8.80 7.59 -23.17
N ILE A 514 9.65 8.35 -23.84
CA ILE A 514 10.82 8.99 -23.25
C ILE A 514 10.38 10.36 -22.76
N TYR A 515 10.39 10.58 -21.45
CA TYR A 515 9.97 11.85 -20.87
C TYR A 515 11.15 12.76 -20.52
N SER A 516 10.93 14.07 -20.63
CA SER A 516 11.86 15.06 -20.09
C SER A 516 11.93 14.97 -18.57
N THR A 517 13.13 15.00 -18.01
CA THR A 517 13.36 15.14 -16.57
C THR A 517 13.68 16.57 -16.16
N GLN A 518 13.69 17.52 -17.11
CA GLN A 518 13.96 18.94 -16.86
C GLN A 518 12.69 19.78 -17.08
N PRO A 519 12.46 20.81 -16.24
CA PRO A 519 11.30 21.69 -16.37
C PRO A 519 11.43 22.64 -17.56
N LEU A 520 12.64 22.98 -18.01
CA LEU A 520 12.89 23.76 -19.23
C LEU A 520 14.34 23.54 -19.67
N ALA A 521 14.56 22.95 -20.85
CA ALA A 521 15.92 22.70 -21.35
C ALA A 521 15.95 22.42 -22.86
N HIS A 522 17.05 22.75 -23.52
CA HIS A 522 17.35 22.23 -24.86
C HIS A 522 17.73 20.75 -24.78
N VAL A 523 17.15 19.94 -25.67
CA VAL A 523 17.46 18.51 -25.79
C VAL A 523 18.56 18.35 -26.84
N LYS A 524 19.77 17.98 -26.42
CA LYS A 524 20.92 17.84 -27.34
C LYS A 524 21.00 16.44 -27.92
N THR A 525 20.97 15.42 -27.07
CA THR A 525 21.11 14.03 -27.50
C THR A 525 20.40 13.10 -26.53
N ILE A 526 19.75 12.08 -27.09
CA ILE A 526 19.12 10.98 -26.36
C ILE A 526 19.99 9.74 -26.60
N LYS A 527 20.52 9.17 -25.52
CA LYS A 527 21.35 7.94 -25.53
C LYS A 527 20.74 6.91 -24.58
N PHE A 528 21.27 5.70 -24.61
CA PHE A 528 20.87 4.63 -23.70
C PHE A 528 22.10 4.08 -22.99
N LYS A 529 21.97 3.79 -21.69
CA LYS A 529 22.99 3.03 -20.95
C LYS A 529 23.12 1.63 -21.57
N SER A 530 24.33 1.08 -21.60
CA SER A 530 24.52 -0.32 -21.97
C SER A 530 23.91 -1.21 -20.88
N SER A 531 22.88 -1.95 -21.26
CA SER A 531 22.07 -2.78 -20.36
C SER A 531 21.27 -3.84 -21.12
N LEU A 532 20.75 -4.85 -20.42
CA LEU A 532 19.94 -5.89 -21.05
C LEU A 532 18.66 -5.33 -21.68
N ALA A 533 18.04 -4.31 -21.05
CA ALA A 533 16.87 -3.66 -21.63
C ALA A 533 17.20 -2.85 -22.90
N SER A 534 18.35 -2.16 -22.94
CA SER A 534 18.75 -1.39 -24.13
C SER A 534 18.97 -2.27 -25.36
N GLU A 535 19.39 -3.52 -25.18
CA GLU A 535 19.55 -4.51 -26.25
C GLU A 535 18.21 -5.00 -26.83
N LYS A 536 17.09 -4.73 -26.15
CA LYS A 536 15.73 -5.11 -26.58
C LYS A 536 15.02 -4.01 -27.36
N ILE A 537 15.65 -2.86 -27.57
CA ILE A 537 15.10 -1.76 -28.37
C ILE A 537 15.11 -2.15 -29.83
N ILE A 538 13.94 -2.06 -30.47
CA ILE A 538 13.81 -2.24 -31.92
C ILE A 538 14.01 -0.90 -32.63
N ALA A 539 13.33 0.14 -32.15
CA ALA A 539 13.38 1.47 -32.74
C ALA A 539 13.12 2.54 -31.68
N VAL A 540 13.54 3.77 -31.98
CA VAL A 540 13.17 4.97 -31.22
C VAL A 540 12.58 5.95 -32.21
N VAL A 541 11.35 6.38 -31.96
CA VAL A 541 10.62 7.36 -32.78
C VAL A 541 10.67 8.71 -32.06
N SER A 542 10.98 9.77 -32.80
CA SER A 542 11.15 11.13 -32.29
C SER A 542 10.54 12.16 -33.25
N ALA A 543 10.68 13.46 -32.93
CA ALA A 543 10.28 14.53 -33.84
C ALA A 543 10.93 14.43 -35.24
N LYS A 544 12.10 13.80 -35.35
CA LYS A 544 12.83 13.62 -36.62
C LYS A 544 12.21 12.57 -37.54
N ASP A 545 11.38 11.69 -36.97
CA ASP A 545 10.76 10.58 -37.68
C ASP A 545 9.34 10.93 -38.17
N ILE A 546 8.88 12.16 -37.90
CA ILE A 546 7.63 12.67 -38.45
C ILE A 546 7.78 12.79 -39.98
N PRO A 547 6.88 12.18 -40.77
CA PRO A 547 7.02 12.11 -42.21
C PRO A 547 6.93 13.50 -42.87
N SER A 548 7.46 13.62 -44.08
CA SER A 548 7.34 14.85 -44.87
C SER A 548 5.89 15.27 -45.05
N GLY A 549 5.54 16.48 -44.59
CA GLY A 549 4.17 17.01 -44.58
C GLY A 549 3.41 16.77 -43.27
N GLY A 550 3.95 15.97 -42.35
CA GLY A 550 3.47 15.86 -40.98
C GLY A 550 3.88 17.07 -40.12
N GLN A 551 3.16 17.28 -39.03
CA GLN A 551 3.43 18.35 -38.06
C GLN A 551 3.66 17.74 -36.67
N ASN A 552 4.60 18.30 -35.91
CA ASN A 552 4.86 17.93 -34.53
C ASN A 552 3.79 18.53 -33.60
N ILE A 553 2.57 18.02 -33.66
CA ILE A 553 1.42 18.49 -32.87
C ILE A 553 0.80 17.27 -32.18
N GLY A 554 0.81 17.27 -30.84
CA GLY A 554 0.21 16.23 -30.01
C GLY A 554 -1.23 16.58 -29.61
N SER A 555 -1.51 17.87 -29.40
CA SER A 555 -2.85 18.37 -29.09
C SER A 555 -3.02 19.80 -29.57
N THR A 556 -4.25 20.17 -29.92
CA THR A 556 -4.63 21.55 -30.26
C THR A 556 -5.69 22.03 -29.28
N PHE A 557 -5.39 23.11 -28.58
CA PHE A 557 -6.31 23.74 -27.62
C PHE A 557 -6.63 25.18 -28.05
N MET A 558 -7.63 25.78 -27.38
CA MET A 558 -7.98 27.20 -27.58
C MET A 558 -6.80 28.16 -27.33
N PHE A 559 -5.79 27.72 -26.59
CA PHE A 559 -4.62 28.51 -26.22
C PHE A 559 -3.37 28.25 -27.08
N GLY A 560 -3.45 27.35 -28.07
CA GLY A 560 -2.35 27.00 -28.96
C GLY A 560 -2.19 25.50 -29.19
N ASP A 561 -1.21 25.15 -30.02
CA ASP A 561 -0.80 23.78 -30.28
C ASP A 561 0.27 23.36 -29.26
N GLU A 562 0.15 22.13 -28.76
CA GLU A 562 1.15 21.48 -27.94
C GLU A 562 1.92 20.46 -28.79
N PRO A 563 3.27 20.45 -28.77
CA PRO A 563 4.03 19.54 -29.59
C PRO A 563 3.88 18.09 -29.14
N LEU A 564 3.92 17.15 -30.10
CA LEU A 564 3.89 15.72 -29.81
C LEU A 564 5.19 15.28 -29.09
N PHE A 565 6.33 15.84 -29.52
CA PHE A 565 7.64 15.64 -28.91
C PHE A 565 8.33 16.98 -28.64
N GLY A 566 8.89 17.17 -27.45
CA GLY A 566 9.70 18.35 -27.09
C GLY A 566 11.04 18.37 -27.82
N ASP A 567 11.09 19.01 -29.00
CA ASP A 567 12.30 19.18 -29.81
C ASP A 567 12.26 20.55 -30.53
N PRO A 568 13.33 21.37 -30.47
CA PRO A 568 14.61 21.14 -29.79
C PRO A 568 14.60 21.50 -28.29
N ILE A 569 13.44 21.91 -27.74
CA ILE A 569 13.29 22.35 -26.35
C ILE A 569 12.23 21.47 -25.67
N ALA A 570 12.55 21.01 -24.47
CA ALA A 570 11.59 20.48 -23.52
C ALA A 570 11.11 21.60 -22.60
N GLU A 571 9.81 21.79 -22.48
CA GLU A 571 9.14 22.93 -21.83
C GLU A 571 8.54 22.58 -20.46
N TYR A 572 8.52 21.30 -20.09
CA TYR A 572 8.13 20.83 -18.77
C TYR A 572 8.66 19.42 -18.47
N ALA A 573 8.79 19.11 -17.18
CA ALA A 573 9.13 17.76 -16.75
C ALA A 573 7.93 16.84 -17.01
N GLY A 574 8.17 15.71 -17.66
CA GLY A 574 7.11 14.82 -18.15
C GLY A 574 6.67 15.06 -19.60
N GLN A 575 7.25 16.03 -20.32
CA GLN A 575 6.99 16.18 -21.75
C GLN A 575 7.59 15.01 -22.52
N ALA A 576 6.83 14.41 -23.44
CA ALA A 576 7.33 13.35 -24.31
C ALA A 576 8.43 13.91 -25.24
N LEU A 577 9.51 13.18 -25.42
CA LEU A 577 10.65 13.51 -26.31
C LEU A 577 10.81 12.49 -27.45
N GLY A 578 10.20 11.32 -27.27
CA GLY A 578 10.19 10.23 -28.22
C GLY A 578 9.47 9.01 -27.64
N VAL A 579 9.43 7.93 -28.40
CA VAL A 579 8.87 6.63 -27.99
C VAL A 579 9.89 5.54 -28.30
N VAL A 580 10.19 4.70 -27.31
CA VAL A 580 10.97 3.47 -27.50
C VAL A 580 10.01 2.35 -27.89
N LEU A 581 10.34 1.60 -28.95
CA LEU A 581 9.58 0.45 -29.41
C LEU A 581 10.33 -0.85 -29.09
N ALA A 582 9.61 -1.85 -28.57
CA ALA A 582 10.13 -3.17 -28.26
C ALA A 582 9.08 -4.29 -28.48
N GLU A 583 9.52 -5.55 -28.44
CA GLU A 583 8.65 -6.73 -28.66
C GLU A 583 7.62 -6.96 -27.55
N THR A 584 7.85 -6.41 -26.35
CA THR A 584 6.95 -6.54 -25.20
C THR A 584 6.87 -5.22 -24.44
N GLN A 585 5.73 -4.94 -23.79
CA GLN A 585 5.57 -3.76 -22.94
C GLN A 585 6.69 -3.67 -21.89
N ARG A 586 7.00 -4.78 -21.23
CA ARG A 586 8.07 -4.83 -20.23
C ARG A 586 9.43 -4.41 -20.79
N TYR A 587 9.76 -4.78 -22.02
CA TYR A 587 11.02 -4.37 -22.65
C TYR A 587 11.02 -2.88 -22.95
N ALA A 588 9.93 -2.33 -23.47
CA ALA A 588 9.78 -0.90 -23.72
C ALA A 588 9.91 -0.10 -22.41
N ASP A 589 9.17 -0.48 -21.36
CA ASP A 589 9.22 0.13 -20.03
C ASP A 589 10.63 0.17 -19.45
N MET A 590 11.33 -0.97 -19.50
CA MET A 590 12.68 -1.06 -18.93
C MET A 590 13.69 -0.31 -19.79
N ALA A 591 13.55 -0.32 -21.12
CA ALA A 591 14.43 0.39 -22.03
C ALA A 591 14.31 1.91 -21.88
N ALA A 592 13.09 2.43 -21.71
CA ALA A 592 12.85 3.86 -21.45
C ALA A 592 13.56 4.33 -20.17
N LYS A 593 13.69 3.48 -19.13
CA LYS A 593 14.46 3.79 -17.92
C LYS A 593 15.98 3.86 -18.14
N GLN A 594 16.49 3.30 -19.23
CA GLN A 594 17.92 3.33 -19.56
C GLN A 594 18.33 4.60 -20.30
N VAL A 595 17.35 5.42 -20.66
CA VAL A 595 17.59 6.66 -21.39
C VAL A 595 18.48 7.60 -20.56
N VAL A 596 19.45 8.21 -21.24
CA VAL A 596 20.30 9.30 -20.74
C VAL A 596 20.15 10.46 -21.72
N ILE A 597 19.64 11.59 -21.21
CA ILE A 597 19.37 12.77 -22.01
C ILE A 597 20.40 13.84 -21.67
N GLU A 598 21.09 14.34 -22.68
CA GLU A 598 21.98 15.48 -22.56
C GLU A 598 21.17 16.76 -22.74
N TYR A 599 21.01 17.49 -21.64
CA TYR A 599 20.31 18.77 -21.59
C TYR A 599 21.27 19.95 -21.62
N ASP A 600 20.82 21.07 -22.16
CA ASP A 600 21.51 22.36 -22.08
C ASP A 600 20.51 23.45 -21.68
N THR A 601 20.83 24.14 -20.60
CA THR A 601 20.02 25.25 -20.07
C THR A 601 20.64 26.60 -20.37
N LYS A 602 21.76 26.64 -21.09
CA LYS A 602 22.38 27.91 -21.53
C LYS A 602 21.41 28.66 -22.43
N ASP A 603 21.36 29.97 -22.22
CA ASP A 603 20.52 30.92 -22.97
C ASP A 603 19.01 30.76 -22.77
N LEU A 604 18.56 29.88 -21.86
CA LEU A 604 17.17 29.78 -21.44
C LEU A 604 16.92 30.60 -20.16
N SER A 605 15.72 31.20 -20.06
CA SER A 605 15.26 31.80 -18.82
C SER A 605 15.05 30.73 -17.74
N PRO A 606 15.10 31.09 -16.45
CA PRO A 606 14.68 30.19 -15.39
C PRO A 606 13.25 29.68 -15.63
N PRO A 607 12.95 28.40 -15.32
CA PRO A 607 11.61 27.85 -15.47
C PRO A 607 10.64 28.54 -14.50
N ILE A 608 9.41 28.78 -14.97
CA ILE A 608 8.31 29.30 -14.17
C ILE A 608 7.53 28.10 -13.61
N LEU A 609 7.56 27.93 -12.29
CA LEU A 609 7.03 26.75 -11.60
C LEU A 609 5.80 27.05 -10.72
N THR A 610 5.55 28.32 -10.41
CA THR A 610 4.40 28.74 -9.58
C THR A 610 3.57 29.82 -10.25
N VAL A 611 2.33 29.99 -9.77
CA VAL A 611 1.43 31.03 -10.27
C VAL A 611 1.99 32.42 -9.97
N GLU A 612 2.62 32.62 -8.82
CA GLU A 612 3.26 33.86 -8.40
C GLU A 612 4.40 34.22 -9.36
N GLN A 613 5.25 33.25 -9.70
CA GLN A 613 6.31 33.44 -10.69
C GLN A 613 5.74 33.80 -12.07
N ALA A 614 4.64 33.17 -12.49
CA ALA A 614 3.98 33.50 -13.75
C ALA A 614 3.47 34.95 -13.75
N VAL A 615 2.91 35.40 -12.63
CA VAL A 615 2.43 36.78 -12.45
C VAL A 615 3.58 37.78 -12.50
N GLU A 616 4.65 37.53 -11.74
CA GLU A 616 5.85 38.38 -11.70
C GLU A 616 6.52 38.53 -13.08
N ASN A 617 6.54 37.45 -13.86
CA ASN A 617 7.13 37.42 -15.20
C ASN A 617 6.15 37.81 -16.32
N ASN A 618 4.91 38.18 -16.00
CA ASN A 618 3.85 38.46 -16.97
C ASN A 618 3.63 37.33 -18.01
N SER A 619 3.78 36.08 -17.57
CA SER A 619 3.67 34.88 -18.40
C SER A 619 2.25 34.31 -18.34
N TYR A 620 1.37 34.79 -19.20
CA TYR A 620 -0.05 34.40 -19.23
C TYR A 620 -0.47 33.83 -20.59
N PHE A 621 -1.44 32.91 -20.56
CA PHE A 621 -2.20 32.57 -21.76
C PHE A 621 -3.05 33.77 -22.19
N LYS A 622 -3.19 33.97 -23.51
CA LYS A 622 -4.14 34.95 -24.05
C LYS A 622 -5.55 34.38 -23.92
N VAL A 623 -6.29 34.87 -22.93
CA VAL A 623 -7.67 34.44 -22.68
C VAL A 623 -8.63 35.17 -23.62
N PRO A 624 -9.53 34.47 -24.33
CA PRO A 624 -10.58 35.11 -25.10
C PRO A 624 -11.48 36.03 -24.25
N PRO A 625 -11.87 37.22 -24.75
CA PRO A 625 -12.72 38.18 -24.03
C PRO A 625 -13.98 37.59 -23.39
N ASP A 626 -14.60 36.60 -24.03
CA ASP A 626 -15.84 35.97 -23.58
C ASP A 626 -15.71 35.11 -22.31
N LEU A 627 -14.49 34.72 -21.95
CA LEU A 627 -14.20 33.96 -20.72
C LEU A 627 -13.92 34.86 -19.52
N TYR A 628 -13.75 36.18 -19.70
CA TYR A 628 -13.54 37.08 -18.58
C TYR A 628 -14.81 37.21 -17.73
N PRO A 629 -14.67 37.22 -16.40
CA PRO A 629 -15.81 37.44 -15.52
C PRO A 629 -16.43 38.81 -15.79
N LYS A 630 -17.77 38.88 -15.77
CA LYS A 630 -18.50 40.14 -15.86
C LYS A 630 -18.61 40.76 -14.48
N GLU A 631 -18.22 42.02 -14.36
CA GLU A 631 -18.43 42.79 -13.13
C GLU A 631 -19.94 42.96 -12.89
N VAL A 632 -20.38 42.65 -11.67
CA VAL A 632 -21.80 42.74 -11.26
C VAL A 632 -21.88 43.71 -10.08
N GLY A 633 -22.56 44.84 -10.30
CA GLY A 633 -22.72 45.89 -9.28
C GLY A 633 -21.51 46.81 -9.16
N ASP A 634 -21.45 47.55 -8.05
CA ASP A 634 -20.32 48.44 -7.70
C ASP A 634 -19.61 47.88 -6.45
N VAL A 635 -18.48 47.22 -6.68
CA VAL A 635 -17.69 46.58 -5.62
C VAL A 635 -17.15 47.60 -4.61
N SER A 636 -16.79 48.81 -5.07
CA SER A 636 -16.22 49.86 -4.21
C SER A 636 -17.26 50.42 -3.26
N LYS A 637 -18.48 50.65 -3.76
CA LYS A 637 -19.62 51.04 -2.93
C LYS A 637 -19.96 49.95 -1.92
N GLY A 638 -20.06 48.69 -2.36
CA GLY A 638 -20.35 47.56 -1.48
C GLY A 638 -19.33 47.39 -0.36
N MET A 639 -18.04 47.50 -0.67
CA MET A 639 -16.95 47.45 0.32
C MET A 639 -16.96 48.65 1.28
N THR A 640 -17.44 49.82 0.84
CA THR A 640 -17.57 51.01 1.71
C THR A 640 -18.70 50.83 2.73
N GLU A 641 -19.84 50.33 2.27
CA GLU A 641 -21.07 50.15 3.07
C GLU A 641 -21.04 48.92 3.99
N ALA A 642 -20.15 47.95 3.77
CA ALA A 642 -20.05 46.75 4.58
C ALA A 642 -19.63 47.00 6.04
N ASP A 643 -20.34 46.39 7.00
CA ASP A 643 -20.06 46.49 8.44
C ASP A 643 -18.73 45.82 8.83
N HIS A 644 -18.35 44.73 8.17
CA HIS A 644 -17.12 43.98 8.39
C HIS A 644 -16.35 43.82 7.08
N LYS A 645 -15.04 44.03 7.14
CA LYS A 645 -14.17 44.07 5.95
C LYS A 645 -12.96 43.17 6.18
N ILE A 646 -12.73 42.26 5.24
CA ILE A 646 -11.49 41.47 5.16
C ILE A 646 -10.69 42.10 4.02
N PRO A 647 -9.65 42.90 4.30
CA PRO A 647 -8.96 43.68 3.26
C PRO A 647 -8.15 42.80 2.31
N SER A 648 -7.69 41.64 2.78
CA SER A 648 -7.01 40.63 1.97
C SER A 648 -7.18 39.25 2.60
N ALA A 649 -7.38 38.25 1.75
CA ALA A 649 -7.36 36.83 2.10
C ALA A 649 -6.80 36.07 0.89
N GLU A 650 -5.97 35.07 1.16
CA GLU A 650 -5.43 34.18 0.14
C GLU A 650 -5.87 32.75 0.45
N VAL A 651 -6.28 32.03 -0.59
CA VAL A 651 -6.63 30.61 -0.51
C VAL A 651 -5.91 29.89 -1.65
N GLN A 652 -5.08 28.91 -1.28
CA GLN A 652 -4.40 28.05 -2.24
C GLN A 652 -5.14 26.71 -2.33
N LEU A 653 -5.49 26.32 -3.56
CA LEU A 653 -6.11 25.03 -3.85
C LEU A 653 -5.09 24.17 -4.59
N ALA A 654 -4.84 22.96 -4.09
CA ALA A 654 -3.94 22.02 -4.73
C ALA A 654 -4.59 21.42 -6.00
N SER A 655 -3.76 20.94 -6.92
CA SER A 655 -4.20 20.17 -8.08
C SER A 655 -4.77 18.81 -7.67
N GLU A 656 -5.67 18.26 -8.49
CA GLU A 656 -6.18 16.90 -8.36
C GLU A 656 -5.84 16.06 -9.59
N TYR A 657 -5.49 14.79 -9.39
CA TYR A 657 -5.29 13.84 -10.48
C TYR A 657 -6.60 13.09 -10.77
N TYR A 658 -6.94 12.91 -12.06
CA TYR A 658 -8.16 12.21 -12.45
C TYR A 658 -8.26 10.80 -11.86
N PHE A 659 -7.16 10.03 -11.92
CA PHE A 659 -7.07 8.66 -11.40
C PHE A 659 -8.13 7.73 -12.04
N TYR A 660 -8.31 7.82 -13.36
CA TYR A 660 -9.07 6.81 -14.10
C TYR A 660 -8.44 5.43 -13.90
N MET A 661 -9.28 4.41 -13.77
CA MET A 661 -8.81 3.05 -13.48
C MET A 661 -8.16 2.39 -14.70
N GLU A 662 -8.65 2.68 -15.91
CA GLU A 662 -8.00 2.36 -17.18
C GLU A 662 -7.07 3.50 -17.54
N THR A 663 -5.76 3.26 -17.61
CA THR A 663 -4.77 4.28 -18.01
C THR A 663 -4.92 4.66 -19.48
N GLN A 664 -4.27 5.75 -19.92
CA GLN A 664 -4.25 6.08 -21.35
C GLN A 664 -3.62 4.93 -22.12
N THR A 665 -4.41 4.33 -23.01
CA THR A 665 -4.03 3.18 -23.81
C THR A 665 -4.51 3.39 -25.23
N ALA A 666 -3.64 3.12 -26.20
CA ALA A 666 -3.97 3.18 -27.62
C ALA A 666 -3.37 1.98 -28.36
N LEU A 667 -4.14 1.44 -29.31
CA LEU A 667 -3.69 0.42 -30.25
C LEU A 667 -3.81 1.00 -31.66
N ALA A 668 -2.68 1.20 -32.33
CA ALA A 668 -2.63 1.66 -33.71
C ALA A 668 -2.35 0.47 -34.64
N ILE A 669 -3.26 0.20 -35.56
CA ILE A 669 -3.12 -0.83 -36.58
C ILE A 669 -3.06 -0.13 -37.93
N PRO A 670 -1.88 -0.08 -38.60
CA PRO A 670 -1.80 0.47 -39.94
C PRO A 670 -2.59 -0.44 -40.89
N ASP A 671 -3.45 0.17 -41.72
CA ASP A 671 -4.10 -0.53 -42.83
C ASP A 671 -3.19 -0.37 -44.06
N ASP A 672 -2.71 -1.47 -44.62
CA ASP A 672 -1.95 -1.48 -45.87
C ASP A 672 -2.93 -1.20 -47.02
N VAL A 673 -3.19 0.09 -47.31
CA VAL A 673 -3.86 0.52 -48.55
C VAL A 673 -2.84 0.81 -49.64
#